data_AF-A0A4U1EKP4-F1
#
_entry.id   AF-A0A4U1EKP4-F1
#
_cell.length_a   1.000
_cell.length_b   1.000
_cell.length_c   1.000
_cell.angle_alpha   90.00
_cell.angle_beta   90.00
_cell.angle_gamma   90.00
#
_symmetry.space_group_name_H-M   'P 1'
#
loop_
_entity.id
_entity.type
_entity.pdbx_description
1 polymer ?
#
loop_
_entity_poly.entity_id
_entity_poly.type
_entity_poly.pdbx_seq_one_letter_code
_entity_poly.pdbx_strand_id
1 'polypeptide(L)'
;LGAEVTRRRQEGAGHRGLRAGVREPGTENRAESKERDMERLAPRACLALLWVCLLAAAAAAQGKEVVLLDFAAAKGELGWLTHPYGKGWDLMQNIMDDMPIYMYSVCNVVASDQDNWLRTNWVYRGEAERIFIELKFTVRDCNSFPGGASSCKETFNLYYAESDVDYGTNFQKRQFTKIDTIAPDEITVSSDFEARHVKLNVEERSVGPLSRKGFYLAFQDIGACVALLSVRVYYKKCPKLLKGLARFPETIAGSDAPSLAIVDGTCLDHAVVPPGGEEPRMHCAVDGEWLVLIGQCLCEAGYEKVEDACQACSPGFFKSEASESPCLECPPHTLPSSEGATACECEEGYFRAPQDPLSLLCTRPPSAPHYLTAVGMGAKVELRWTPPQDNGGREDITYSVTCEQCWPESGECGPCEASVRYSEPPHGLTRTTVTVSDLEPHMNYTFTVEARNGVSDLVTGRSFLTASVSINQTEPPKVKLEDRSTTSLSVSWSIPPPQQSRVWKYEVTYRKKGDSNSYNVRRTEGFSVTLDDLAPDTIYLVQVQALTQEGQGAGSKVHEFQTLSMEGSSNMAVIGGLAVGVVLLLVLAGIGFFIHRRRKSLRTRQSSEDVYFSKSEQLKPLKTYVDPHTYEDPNQAVLKFTTEIHPSCVTRQKVIGADKPMMIITEYMENGALDKFLRVMKAINDGFRLPTPMDCPSAIYQLMMQCWQQERARRPKFADIVSILDKLIRAPESLKTLADFDPRVSIRLPSTSGSEGVPFRTVSEWLESIKMQQYTEHFLAAGYTAIEKVVQMTNDDIKRIGVRLPGHQKRIAYSLLGLKDQVNTVGIPI
;
A
#
# COMPACT_ATOMS: atom_id res chain seq x y z
N LEU A 1 21.64 57.00 -19.26
CA LEU A 1 22.27 57.67 -18.10
C LEU A 1 23.44 56.79 -17.69
N GLY A 2 24.60 56.84 -18.37
CA GLY A 2 25.66 57.85 -18.19
C GLY A 2 26.47 57.48 -16.93
N ALA A 3 27.48 56.60 -16.97
CA ALA A 3 28.85 56.72 -17.51
C ALA A 3 29.85 57.33 -16.50
N GLU A 4 30.91 56.58 -16.15
CA GLU A 4 32.27 57.08 -15.84
C GLU A 4 33.21 55.84 -15.70
N VAL A 5 34.03 55.45 -16.67
CA VAL A 5 35.33 56.01 -17.15
C VAL A 5 36.43 56.03 -16.09
N THR A 6 37.43 55.15 -16.26
CA THR A 6 38.83 55.61 -16.38
C THR A 6 39.71 54.59 -17.08
N ARG A 7 40.60 55.14 -17.90
CA ARG A 7 41.43 54.54 -18.95
C ARG A 7 42.87 54.78 -18.57
N ARG A 8 43.79 53.82 -18.71
CA ARG A 8 45.18 54.10 -19.08
C ARG A 8 45.75 53.00 -19.98
N ARG A 9 46.52 53.48 -20.95
CA ARG A 9 47.05 52.90 -22.18
C ARG A 9 48.57 53.11 -22.15
N GLN A 10 49.33 52.24 -22.80
CA GLN A 10 50.63 52.47 -23.51
C GLN A 10 51.53 51.23 -23.36
N GLU A 11 52.44 50.86 -24.26
CA GLU A 11 52.69 51.00 -25.71
C GLU A 11 54.07 50.33 -25.93
N GLY A 12 54.35 49.77 -27.12
CA GLY A 12 55.72 49.81 -27.67
C GLY A 12 56.46 48.49 -27.96
N ALA A 13 56.64 48.23 -29.27
CA ALA A 13 57.84 47.79 -30.04
C ALA A 13 58.69 46.59 -29.54
N GLY A 14 59.24 45.67 -30.36
CA GLY A 14 59.54 45.61 -31.79
C GLY A 14 61.01 45.12 -32.01
N HIS A 15 61.26 44.34 -33.08
CA HIS A 15 62.58 43.92 -33.67
C HIS A 15 63.38 42.78 -33.01
N ARG A 16 64.20 41.94 -33.69
CA ARG A 16 64.38 41.41 -35.08
C ARG A 16 65.66 40.51 -35.05
N GLY A 17 65.65 39.36 -35.75
CA GLY A 17 66.83 38.61 -36.26
C GLY A 17 67.54 37.65 -35.27
N LEU A 18 68.28 36.59 -35.67
CA LEU A 18 68.67 36.03 -36.97
C LEU A 18 69.42 34.68 -36.71
N ARG A 19 69.29 33.70 -37.65
CA ARG A 19 70.17 32.54 -37.97
C ARG A 19 70.46 31.47 -36.88
N ALA A 20 70.03 30.21 -37.02
CA ALA A 20 70.35 29.13 -38.00
C ALA A 20 71.55 28.25 -37.60
N GLY A 21 71.30 26.94 -37.39
CA GLY A 21 72.34 25.92 -37.57
C GLY A 21 72.20 24.55 -36.86
N VAL A 22 71.44 23.62 -37.47
CA VAL A 22 71.79 22.18 -37.70
C VAL A 22 71.54 21.08 -36.61
N ARG A 23 70.65 20.13 -37.01
CA ARG A 23 70.48 18.65 -36.75
C ARG A 23 70.17 18.08 -35.36
N GLU A 24 68.96 17.50 -35.20
CA GLU A 24 68.66 16.05 -35.24
C GLU A 24 67.12 15.79 -35.31
N PRO A 25 66.63 14.60 -35.73
CA PRO A 25 65.26 14.41 -36.21
C PRO A 25 64.29 13.78 -35.17
N GLY A 26 63.00 14.13 -35.30
CA GLY A 26 61.87 13.26 -34.94
C GLY A 26 61.27 13.45 -33.53
N THR A 27 60.19 14.22 -33.42
CA THR A 27 59.20 14.08 -32.33
C THR A 27 57.78 14.28 -32.89
N GLU A 28 57.31 13.26 -33.60
CA GLU A 28 55.91 12.89 -33.58
C GLU A 28 55.68 12.22 -32.20
N ASN A 29 54.96 12.89 -31.29
CA ASN A 29 54.43 12.44 -29.98
C ASN A 29 54.54 13.53 -28.90
N ARG A 30 53.70 14.57 -28.97
CA ARG A 30 53.43 15.46 -27.81
C ARG A 30 51.96 15.90 -27.75
N ALA A 31 51.05 15.01 -28.15
CA ALA A 31 49.61 15.17 -27.95
C ALA A 31 49.03 14.16 -26.94
N GLU A 32 49.74 13.07 -26.59
CA GLU A 32 49.21 12.00 -25.71
C GLU A 32 49.66 12.07 -24.23
N SER A 33 50.26 13.19 -23.80
CA SER A 33 50.74 13.35 -22.41
C SER A 33 49.93 14.34 -21.57
N LYS A 34 49.00 15.12 -22.16
CA LYS A 34 48.14 16.04 -21.40
C LYS A 34 46.78 15.44 -21.01
N GLU A 35 46.46 14.27 -21.53
CA GLU A 35 45.20 13.57 -21.23
C GLU A 35 45.31 12.66 -19.99
N ARG A 36 46.54 12.28 -19.58
CA ARG A 36 46.78 11.39 -18.42
C ARG A 36 46.85 12.08 -17.05
N ASP A 37 46.97 13.40 -16.99
CA ASP A 37 47.00 14.16 -15.72
C ASP A 37 45.63 14.70 -15.29
N MET A 38 44.65 14.77 -16.20
CA MET A 38 43.29 15.25 -15.90
C MET A 38 42.34 14.14 -15.43
N GLU A 39 42.74 12.86 -15.54
CA GLU A 39 41.97 11.70 -15.04
C GLU A 39 42.34 11.27 -13.61
N ARG A 40 43.39 11.83 -12.99
CA ARG A 40 43.83 11.44 -11.63
C ARG A 40 43.36 12.39 -10.51
N LEU A 41 42.86 13.59 -10.83
CA LEU A 41 42.34 14.54 -9.83
C LEU A 41 40.82 14.40 -9.58
N ALA A 42 40.05 13.96 -10.57
CA ALA A 42 38.59 13.79 -10.46
C ALA A 42 38.16 12.76 -9.38
N PRO A 43 38.77 11.56 -9.24
CA PRO A 43 38.30 10.58 -8.28
C PRO A 43 38.61 10.98 -6.83
N ARG A 44 39.70 11.71 -6.57
CA ARG A 44 40.07 12.19 -5.22
C ARG A 44 39.19 13.35 -4.75
N ALA A 45 38.83 14.25 -5.65
CA ALA A 45 37.87 15.32 -5.35
C ALA A 45 36.45 14.77 -5.16
N CYS A 46 36.03 13.81 -5.98
CA CYS A 46 34.73 13.13 -5.81
C CYS A 46 34.68 12.27 -4.54
N LEU A 47 35.75 11.54 -4.19
CA LEU A 47 35.83 10.79 -2.93
C LEU A 47 35.84 11.71 -1.71
N ALA A 48 36.51 12.87 -1.77
CA ALA A 48 36.48 13.88 -0.72
C ALA A 48 35.09 14.54 -0.59
N LEU A 49 34.42 14.83 -1.71
CA LEU A 49 33.04 15.33 -1.72
C LEU A 49 32.05 14.28 -1.23
N LEU A 50 32.22 13.01 -1.61
CA LEU A 50 31.45 11.89 -1.09
C LEU A 50 31.68 11.69 0.40
N TRP A 51 32.93 11.80 0.87
CA TRP A 51 33.26 11.76 2.31
C TRP A 51 32.68 12.95 3.07
N VAL A 52 32.74 14.16 2.51
CA VAL A 52 32.11 15.35 3.11
C VAL A 52 30.59 15.23 3.12
N CYS A 53 29.99 14.69 2.06
CA CYS A 53 28.55 14.39 2.01
C CYS A 53 28.15 13.25 2.96
N LEU A 54 28.99 12.22 3.12
CA LEU A 54 28.78 11.12 4.07
C LEU A 54 28.95 11.60 5.52
N LEU A 55 29.93 12.46 5.80
CA LEU A 55 30.12 13.09 7.10
C LEU A 55 29.00 14.10 7.41
N ALA A 56 28.52 14.84 6.41
CA ALA A 56 27.36 15.73 6.55
C ALA A 56 26.07 14.93 6.76
N ALA A 57 25.90 13.80 6.07
CA ALA A 57 24.77 12.90 6.26
C ALA A 57 24.82 12.17 7.61
N ALA A 58 26.01 11.80 8.10
CA ALA A 58 26.20 11.22 9.43
C ALA A 58 25.99 12.25 10.55
N ALA A 59 26.39 13.51 10.34
CA ALA A 59 26.10 14.62 11.27
C ALA A 59 24.61 15.01 11.26
N ALA A 60 23.92 14.85 10.12
CA ALA A 60 22.47 15.04 10.02
C ALA A 60 21.67 13.87 10.62
N ALA A 61 22.31 12.73 10.89
CA ALA A 61 21.67 11.58 11.51
C ALA A 61 21.59 11.68 13.04
N GLN A 62 22.35 12.58 13.69
CA GLN A 62 22.31 12.76 15.14
C GLN A 62 21.42 13.95 15.52
N GLY A 63 20.62 13.79 16.58
CA GLY A 63 19.80 14.87 17.14
C GLY A 63 20.63 16.12 17.48
N LYS A 64 19.99 17.29 17.48
CA LYS A 64 20.70 18.56 17.75
C LYS A 64 21.13 18.61 19.22
N GLU A 65 22.44 18.65 19.44
CA GLU A 65 23.02 18.76 20.78
C GLU A 65 23.18 20.22 21.21
N VAL A 66 22.79 20.52 22.44
CA VAL A 66 22.97 21.84 23.06
C VAL A 66 23.88 21.69 24.28
N VAL A 67 25.07 22.26 24.19
CA VAL A 67 26.12 22.16 25.21
C VAL A 67 25.83 23.10 26.39
N LEU A 68 25.91 22.56 27.60
CA LEU A 68 25.77 23.27 28.87
C LEU A 68 27.12 23.54 29.54
N LEU A 69 28.09 22.63 29.38
CA LEU A 69 29.44 22.74 29.93
C LEU A 69 30.43 22.03 29.00
N ASP A 70 31.59 22.63 28.74
CA ASP A 70 32.69 21.99 28.02
C ASP A 70 34.03 22.43 28.63
N PHE A 71 34.64 21.52 29.40
CA PHE A 71 35.92 21.79 30.08
C PHE A 71 37.09 21.92 29.09
N ALA A 72 37.14 21.07 28.07
CA ALA A 72 38.23 21.07 27.11
C ALA A 72 38.22 22.37 26.28
N ALA A 73 37.03 22.84 25.88
CA ALA A 73 36.87 24.08 25.14
C ALA A 73 37.25 25.34 25.97
N ALA A 74 37.18 25.27 27.31
CA ALA A 74 37.48 26.38 28.20
C ALA A 74 38.99 26.63 28.42
N LYS A 75 39.87 25.78 27.86
CA LYS A 75 41.34 25.98 27.82
C LYS A 75 41.96 26.43 29.16
N GLY A 76 41.53 25.81 30.27
CA GLY A 76 42.12 26.03 31.59
C GLY A 76 41.59 27.24 32.37
N GLU A 77 40.65 28.00 31.81
CA GLU A 77 40.02 29.13 32.53
C GLU A 77 39.02 28.67 33.60
N LEU A 78 38.54 27.42 33.49
CA LEU A 78 37.62 26.81 34.45
C LEU A 78 38.36 26.23 35.67
N GLY A 79 38.28 26.98 36.78
CA GLY A 79 38.67 26.48 38.11
C GLY A 79 37.52 25.75 38.79
N TRP A 80 37.73 24.48 39.14
CA TRP A 80 36.78 23.66 39.87
C TRP A 80 37.21 23.46 41.32
N LEU A 81 36.23 23.21 42.19
CA LEU A 81 36.48 23.10 43.62
C LEU A 81 37.01 21.71 43.96
N THR A 82 38.15 21.66 44.66
CA THR A 82 38.78 20.43 45.11
C THR A 82 38.62 20.26 46.63
N HIS A 83 38.37 19.04 47.08
CA HIS A 83 38.22 18.72 48.50
C HIS A 83 38.79 17.32 48.80
N PRO A 84 39.77 17.17 49.71
CA PRO A 84 40.41 18.22 50.49
C PRO A 84 41.32 19.13 49.64
N TYR A 85 41.35 20.43 49.98
CA TYR A 85 42.13 21.41 49.22
C TYR A 85 43.63 21.08 49.23
N GLY A 86 44.23 21.03 48.05
CA GLY A 86 45.68 20.80 47.86
C GLY A 86 46.19 19.39 48.19
N LYS A 87 45.30 18.41 48.43
CA LYS A 87 45.69 17.03 48.79
C LYS A 87 45.04 15.93 47.93
N GLY A 88 44.30 16.30 46.88
CA GLY A 88 43.59 15.36 46.01
C GLY A 88 43.75 15.75 44.54
N TRP A 89 42.63 16.01 43.87
CA TRP A 89 42.62 16.49 42.49
C TRP A 89 43.41 17.80 42.33
N ASP A 90 44.21 17.86 41.28
CA ASP A 90 44.99 19.04 40.92
C ASP A 90 44.90 19.34 39.42
N LEU A 91 44.94 20.62 39.07
CA LEU A 91 44.85 21.08 37.68
C LEU A 91 46.25 21.08 37.07
N MET A 92 46.44 20.27 36.04
CA MET A 92 47.69 20.10 35.32
C MET A 92 47.57 20.66 33.90
N GLN A 93 48.64 21.28 33.42
CA GLN A 93 48.79 21.69 32.03
C GLN A 93 49.84 20.79 31.37
N ASN A 94 49.52 20.28 30.17
CA ASN A 94 50.45 19.49 29.36
C ASN A 94 50.38 19.93 27.89
N ILE A 95 51.29 19.45 27.06
CA ILE A 95 51.32 19.70 25.62
C ILE A 95 51.03 18.38 24.91
N MET A 96 49.98 18.37 24.08
CA MET A 96 49.61 17.23 23.24
C MET A 96 49.35 17.76 21.84
N ASP A 97 50.01 17.17 20.84
CA ASP A 97 49.95 17.62 19.44
C ASP A 97 50.19 19.13 19.25
N ASP A 98 51.26 19.65 19.89
CA ASP A 98 51.67 21.07 19.88
C ASP A 98 50.66 22.07 20.44
N MET A 99 49.58 21.59 21.08
CA MET A 99 48.55 22.42 21.71
C MET A 99 48.54 22.23 23.24
N PRO A 100 48.33 23.31 24.01
CA PRO A 100 48.19 23.19 25.46
C PRO A 100 46.86 22.53 25.80
N ILE A 101 46.94 21.45 26.58
CA ILE A 101 45.79 20.76 27.16
C ILE A 101 45.79 20.91 28.68
N TYR A 102 44.60 21.01 29.24
CA TYR A 102 44.39 21.11 30.69
C TYR A 102 43.64 19.87 31.15
N MET A 103 44.04 19.32 32.29
CA MET A 103 43.44 18.13 32.86
C MET A 103 43.44 18.18 34.37
N TYR A 104 42.39 17.66 34.99
CA TYR A 104 42.42 17.40 36.44
C TYR A 104 42.98 16.01 36.68
N SER A 105 44.00 15.90 37.52
CA SER A 105 44.63 14.60 37.82
C SER A 105 44.71 14.33 39.32
N VAL A 106 44.64 13.05 39.69
CA VAL A 106 44.84 12.55 41.04
C VAL A 106 45.52 11.17 40.96
N CYS A 107 46.51 10.91 41.82
CA CYS A 107 47.28 9.66 41.78
C CYS A 107 47.78 9.26 43.18
N ASN A 108 46.89 9.30 44.18
CA ASN A 108 47.20 8.98 45.57
C ASN A 108 47.04 7.47 45.87
N VAL A 109 47.72 6.61 45.11
CA VAL A 109 47.50 5.14 45.14
C VAL A 109 48.09 4.43 46.38
N VAL A 110 49.03 5.07 47.07
CA VAL A 110 49.79 4.48 48.20
C VAL A 110 49.06 4.65 49.54
N ALA A 111 48.26 5.69 49.69
CA ALA A 111 47.56 5.97 50.93
C ALA A 111 46.28 5.12 51.02
N SER A 112 46.07 4.43 52.13
CA SER A 112 44.79 3.79 52.43
C SER A 112 43.74 4.85 52.81
N ASP A 113 42.47 4.59 52.46
CA ASP A 113 41.31 5.45 52.79
C ASP A 113 41.31 6.84 52.12
N GLN A 114 41.31 6.86 50.78
CA GLN A 114 41.18 8.08 49.97
C GLN A 114 39.71 8.49 49.79
N ASP A 115 39.45 9.81 49.80
CA ASP A 115 38.15 10.41 49.51
C ASP A 115 38.32 11.80 48.87
N ASN A 116 38.81 11.81 47.63
CA ASN A 116 39.19 13.02 46.90
C ASN A 116 38.05 13.46 45.97
N TRP A 117 37.47 14.63 46.24
CA TRP A 117 36.36 15.19 45.47
C TRP A 117 36.82 16.34 44.58
N LEU A 118 36.34 16.35 43.34
CA LEU A 118 36.41 17.45 42.38
C LEU A 118 35.00 17.83 41.99
N ARG A 119 34.61 19.09 42.16
CA ARG A 119 33.25 19.57 41.85
C ARG A 119 33.29 20.68 40.82
N THR A 120 32.45 20.58 39.80
CA THR A 120 32.29 21.62 38.78
C THR A 120 31.75 22.94 39.36
N ASN A 121 31.73 23.97 38.53
CA ASN A 121 30.88 25.14 38.73
C ASN A 121 29.38 24.77 38.63
N TRP A 122 28.52 25.70 39.06
CA TRP A 122 27.07 25.54 38.90
C TRP A 122 26.69 25.67 37.41
N VAL A 123 26.03 24.64 36.89
CA VAL A 123 25.59 24.58 35.50
C VAL A 123 24.10 24.94 35.45
N TYR A 124 23.76 25.99 34.71
CA TYR A 124 22.37 26.35 34.46
C TYR A 124 21.73 25.33 33.51
N ARG A 125 20.59 24.75 33.92
CA ARG A 125 19.92 23.68 33.17
C ARG A 125 19.19 24.19 31.92
N GLY A 126 18.64 25.39 31.99
CA GLY A 126 17.73 25.90 30.95
C GLY A 126 16.50 25.01 30.78
N GLU A 127 16.24 24.57 29.56
CA GLU A 127 15.09 23.75 29.17
C GLU A 127 15.36 22.23 29.26
N ALA A 128 16.59 21.83 29.59
CA ALA A 128 17.00 20.43 29.55
C ALA A 128 16.32 19.60 30.65
N GLU A 129 15.57 18.56 30.30
CA GLU A 129 15.02 17.61 31.28
C GLU A 129 15.99 16.46 31.56
N ARG A 130 16.70 15.99 30.53
CA ARG A 130 17.75 14.99 30.62
C ARG A 130 19.05 15.58 30.08
N ILE A 131 20.13 15.35 30.79
CA ILE A 131 21.48 15.74 30.35
C ILE A 131 22.32 14.48 30.09
N PHE A 132 23.27 14.64 29.18
CA PHE A 132 24.30 13.68 28.84
C PHE A 132 25.64 14.25 29.28
N ILE A 133 26.46 13.40 29.88
CA ILE A 133 27.74 13.72 30.49
C ILE A 133 28.75 12.81 29.80
N GLU A 134 29.53 13.39 28.89
CA GLU A 134 30.65 12.74 28.22
C GLU A 134 31.94 13.06 28.96
N LEU A 135 32.69 12.02 29.33
CA LEU A 135 33.96 12.10 30.01
C LEU A 135 35.05 11.55 29.11
N LYS A 136 36.17 12.29 28.99
CA LYS A 136 37.40 11.76 28.38
C LYS A 136 38.51 11.71 29.43
N PHE A 137 39.04 10.53 29.70
CA PHE A 137 39.96 10.33 30.82
C PHE A 137 40.96 9.20 30.54
N THR A 138 42.02 9.15 31.34
CA THR A 138 43.06 8.12 31.28
C THR A 138 43.21 7.51 32.67
N VAL A 139 43.34 6.18 32.75
CA VAL A 139 43.59 5.45 34.00
C VAL A 139 44.86 4.63 33.85
N ARG A 140 45.70 4.65 34.89
CA ARG A 140 46.94 3.87 34.96
C ARG A 140 46.72 2.55 35.69
N ASP A 141 47.27 1.48 35.14
CA ASP A 141 47.23 0.11 35.70
C ASP A 141 47.84 0.07 37.09
N CYS A 142 47.12 -0.51 38.05
CA CYS A 142 47.62 -0.66 39.42
C CYS A 142 48.87 -1.55 39.50
N ASN A 143 49.04 -2.50 38.57
CA ASN A 143 50.21 -3.37 38.51
C ASN A 143 51.45 -2.67 37.95
N SER A 144 51.28 -1.50 37.32
CA SER A 144 52.39 -0.69 36.78
C SER A 144 53.17 0.09 37.84
N PHE A 145 52.73 0.07 39.10
CA PHE A 145 53.40 0.77 40.20
C PHE A 145 54.47 -0.09 40.87
N PRO A 146 55.73 0.39 40.97
CA PRO A 146 56.79 -0.35 41.65
C PRO A 146 56.48 -0.41 43.15
N GLY A 147 56.36 -1.63 43.70
CA GLY A 147 56.11 -1.88 45.13
C GLY A 147 54.71 -2.39 45.49
N GLY A 148 53.81 -2.57 44.51
CA GLY A 148 52.48 -3.16 44.72
C GLY A 148 51.57 -2.28 45.59
N ALA A 149 50.84 -1.36 44.94
CA ALA A 149 49.88 -0.52 45.64
C ALA A 149 48.61 -1.33 45.97
N SER A 150 48.60 -2.01 47.13
CA SER A 150 47.48 -2.85 47.57
C SER A 150 46.15 -2.11 47.79
N SER A 151 46.21 -0.78 47.95
CA SER A 151 45.06 0.12 48.06
C SER A 151 44.63 0.76 46.72
N CYS A 152 45.34 0.46 45.62
CA CYS A 152 45.09 1.07 44.32
C CYS A 152 43.77 0.60 43.71
N LYS A 153 43.07 1.52 43.04
CA LYS A 153 41.87 1.22 42.26
C LYS A 153 42.00 1.76 40.83
N GLU A 154 41.17 1.23 39.95
CA GLU A 154 41.14 1.60 38.53
C GLU A 154 39.81 2.29 38.15
N THR A 155 39.04 2.70 39.15
CA THR A 155 37.72 3.32 38.97
C THR A 155 37.57 4.56 39.83
N PHE A 156 36.74 5.49 39.37
CA PHE A 156 36.30 6.67 40.12
C PHE A 156 34.77 6.78 40.04
N ASN A 157 34.17 7.55 40.93
CA ASN A 157 32.72 7.70 40.98
C ASN A 157 32.28 9.06 40.42
N LEU A 158 31.18 9.07 39.67
CA LEU A 158 30.53 10.26 39.16
C LEU A 158 29.27 10.55 40.00
N TYR A 159 29.06 11.82 40.35
CA TYR A 159 27.93 12.31 41.14
C TYR A 159 27.33 13.57 40.54
N TYR A 160 26.07 13.86 40.93
CA TYR A 160 25.43 15.15 40.65
C TYR A 160 24.62 15.65 41.85
N ALA A 161 24.34 16.97 41.87
CA ALA A 161 23.46 17.59 42.84
C ALA A 161 22.65 18.72 42.20
N GLU A 162 21.32 18.68 42.32
CA GLU A 162 20.43 19.73 41.83
C GLU A 162 20.28 20.89 42.82
N SER A 163 20.35 22.13 42.31
CA SER A 163 20.21 23.34 43.11
C SER A 163 19.59 24.49 42.32
N ASP A 164 18.73 25.26 42.97
CA ASP A 164 18.17 26.49 42.41
C ASP A 164 19.12 27.69 42.51
N VAL A 165 20.21 27.55 43.29
CA VAL A 165 21.19 28.62 43.56
C VAL A 165 22.63 28.12 43.45
N ASP A 166 23.54 29.02 43.08
CA ASP A 166 24.97 28.79 43.16
C ASP A 166 25.46 28.93 44.62
N TYR A 167 26.07 27.87 45.16
CA TYR A 167 26.59 27.79 46.53
C TYR A 167 28.06 28.24 46.61
N GLY A 168 28.67 28.61 45.49
CA GLY A 168 30.06 29.04 45.43
C GLY A 168 30.99 27.97 46.00
N THR A 169 31.83 28.34 46.96
CA THR A 169 32.82 27.43 47.57
C THR A 169 32.25 26.50 48.64
N ASN A 170 30.98 26.67 49.03
CA ASN A 170 30.36 25.78 50.02
C ASN A 170 30.08 24.41 49.40
N PHE A 171 30.69 23.36 49.95
CA PHE A 171 30.62 22.00 49.42
C PHE A 171 30.17 21.01 50.50
N GLN A 172 29.06 20.30 50.22
CA GLN A 172 28.51 19.28 51.11
C GLN A 172 28.36 17.95 50.38
N LYS A 173 29.22 16.97 50.69
CA LYS A 173 29.23 15.62 50.08
C LYS A 173 27.86 14.93 50.12
N ARG A 174 27.12 15.08 51.23
CA ARG A 174 25.80 14.47 51.46
C ARG A 174 24.69 14.91 50.49
N GLN A 175 24.89 16.02 49.76
CA GLN A 175 23.89 16.54 48.82
C GLN A 175 24.02 15.91 47.44
N PHE A 176 25.11 15.18 47.20
CA PHE A 176 25.42 14.57 45.91
C PHE A 176 24.85 13.16 45.84
N THR A 177 24.14 12.89 44.76
CA THR A 177 23.63 11.56 44.40
C THR A 177 24.59 10.91 43.42
N LYS A 178 24.95 9.65 43.67
CA LYS A 178 25.85 8.89 42.78
C LYS A 178 25.14 8.60 41.46
N ILE A 179 25.78 8.93 40.35
CA ILE A 179 25.35 8.55 39.00
C ILE A 179 25.83 7.13 38.73
N ASP A 180 27.15 6.93 38.71
CA ASP A 180 27.74 5.63 38.39
C ASP A 180 29.20 5.54 38.88
N THR A 181 29.76 4.33 38.80
CA THR A 181 31.18 4.05 38.94
C THR A 181 31.79 3.97 37.54
N ILE A 182 32.72 4.86 37.23
CA ILE A 182 33.36 4.94 35.92
C ILE A 182 34.61 4.06 35.92
N ALA A 183 34.65 3.14 34.97
CA ALA A 183 35.78 2.26 34.71
C ALA A 183 36.33 2.53 33.30
N PRO A 184 37.63 2.32 33.06
CA PRO A 184 38.22 2.43 31.73
C PRO A 184 37.93 1.17 30.90
N ASP A 185 37.72 1.36 29.59
CA ASP A 185 37.75 0.28 28.59
C ASP A 185 39.19 -0.17 28.33
N GLU A 186 40.12 0.80 28.26
CA GLU A 186 41.55 0.60 28.06
C GLU A 186 42.37 1.23 29.20
N ILE A 187 43.28 0.45 29.77
CA ILE A 187 44.15 0.88 30.87
C ILE A 187 45.56 1.14 30.34
N THR A 188 46.21 2.21 30.79
CA THR A 188 47.61 2.50 30.47
C THR A 188 48.57 1.66 31.32
N VAL A 189 49.35 0.80 30.66
CA VAL A 189 50.34 -0.08 31.30
C VAL A 189 51.76 0.49 31.23
N SER A 190 52.71 -0.10 31.94
CA SER A 190 54.11 0.38 32.00
C SER A 190 54.75 0.57 30.62
N SER A 191 54.51 -0.35 29.67
CA SER A 191 55.06 -0.26 28.30
C SER A 191 54.50 0.90 27.50
N ASP A 192 53.27 1.34 27.79
CA ASP A 192 52.64 2.48 27.11
C ASP A 192 53.30 3.80 27.51
N PHE A 193 53.78 3.91 28.76
CA PHE A 193 54.56 5.06 29.20
C PHE A 193 55.92 5.12 28.49
N GLU A 194 56.57 3.98 28.26
CA GLU A 194 57.83 3.90 27.50
C GLU A 194 57.62 4.31 26.04
N ALA A 195 56.48 3.92 25.44
CA ALA A 195 56.09 4.29 24.08
C ALA A 195 55.45 5.69 23.96
N ARG A 196 55.24 6.41 25.08
CA ARG A 196 54.48 7.68 25.15
C ARG A 196 53.08 7.60 24.52
N HIS A 197 52.43 6.46 24.64
CA HIS A 197 51.16 6.17 24.00
C HIS A 197 50.05 5.98 25.04
N VAL A 198 49.46 7.10 25.49
CA VAL A 198 48.45 7.09 26.56
C VAL A 198 47.08 6.66 26.01
N LYS A 199 46.42 5.70 26.66
CA LYS A 199 45.09 5.21 26.31
C LYS A 199 44.00 6.15 26.81
N LEU A 200 43.27 6.75 25.88
CA LEU A 200 42.18 7.67 26.16
C LEU A 200 40.85 6.92 26.16
N ASN A 201 40.14 6.99 27.28
CA ASN A 201 38.81 6.40 27.46
C ASN A 201 37.74 7.46 27.24
N VAL A 202 36.60 7.06 26.68
CA VAL A 202 35.42 7.91 26.49
C VAL A 202 34.21 7.21 27.10
N GLU A 203 33.61 7.82 28.12
CA GLU A 203 32.44 7.27 28.80
C GLU A 203 31.30 8.28 28.79
N GLU A 204 30.10 7.83 28.44
CA GLU A 204 28.89 8.66 28.45
C GLU A 204 27.90 8.15 29.50
N ARG A 205 27.40 9.06 30.34
CA ARG A 205 26.29 8.78 31.26
C ARG A 205 25.21 9.84 31.11
N SER A 206 23.97 9.48 31.40
CA SER A 206 22.86 10.44 31.38
C SER A 206 22.12 10.47 32.71
N VAL A 207 21.55 11.63 33.03
CA VAL A 207 20.75 11.84 34.24
C VAL A 207 19.53 12.70 33.93
N GLY A 208 18.39 12.30 34.49
CA GLY A 208 17.11 12.99 34.35
C GLY A 208 15.96 12.15 34.94
N PRO A 209 14.75 12.72 35.05
CA PRO A 209 14.42 14.12 34.78
C PRO A 209 14.99 15.08 35.85
N LEU A 210 15.59 16.18 35.40
CA LEU A 210 16.06 17.29 36.23
C LEU A 210 14.93 18.30 36.43
N SER A 211 14.76 18.76 37.67
CA SER A 211 13.62 19.59 38.09
C SER A 211 14.03 21.00 38.53
N ARG A 212 15.22 21.18 39.09
CA ARG A 212 15.69 22.49 39.63
C ARG A 212 16.33 23.37 38.56
N LYS A 213 16.63 24.64 38.89
CA LYS A 213 17.20 25.60 37.90
C LYS A 213 18.58 25.22 37.37
N GLY A 214 19.37 24.47 38.13
CA GLY A 214 20.70 24.04 37.71
C GLY A 214 21.24 22.90 38.57
N PHE A 215 22.46 22.49 38.30
CA PHE A 215 23.10 21.35 38.95
C PHE A 215 24.61 21.50 39.04
N TYR A 216 25.23 20.65 39.85
CA TYR A 216 26.67 20.43 39.90
C TYR A 216 26.98 19.00 39.50
N LEU A 217 28.15 18.78 38.90
CA LEU A 217 28.77 17.47 38.82
C LEU A 217 29.91 17.37 39.83
N ALA A 218 30.15 16.16 40.32
CA ALA A 218 31.32 15.88 41.14
C ALA A 218 31.93 14.51 40.82
N PHE A 219 33.25 14.44 40.98
CA PHE A 219 34.08 13.27 40.73
C PHE A 219 34.75 12.88 42.04
N GLN A 220 34.56 11.64 42.47
CA GLN A 220 35.14 11.12 43.69
C GLN A 220 36.17 10.04 43.34
N ASP A 221 37.40 10.29 43.74
CA ASP A 221 38.49 9.33 43.72
C ASP A 221 38.66 8.68 45.10
N ILE A 222 38.89 7.37 45.10
CA ILE A 222 39.02 6.51 46.28
C ILE A 222 40.32 5.69 46.25
N GLY A 223 41.35 6.18 45.53
CA GLY A 223 42.68 5.58 45.47
C GLY A 223 43.12 5.15 44.08
N ALA A 224 42.62 5.80 43.03
CA ALA A 224 42.98 5.56 41.64
C ALA A 224 44.03 6.56 41.12
N CYS A 225 44.63 6.22 39.99
CA CYS A 225 45.49 7.13 39.24
C CYS A 225 44.80 7.54 37.94
N VAL A 226 44.13 8.68 37.99
CA VAL A 226 43.21 9.16 36.95
C VAL A 226 43.62 10.54 36.49
N ALA A 227 43.56 10.78 35.18
CA ALA A 227 43.58 12.12 34.61
C ALA A 227 42.31 12.34 33.78
N LEU A 228 41.58 13.42 34.09
CA LEU A 228 40.34 13.83 33.45
C LEU A 228 40.64 14.96 32.46
N LEU A 229 40.54 14.64 31.17
CA LEU A 229 40.93 15.53 30.06
C LEU A 229 39.74 16.33 29.52
N SER A 230 38.54 15.77 29.54
CA SER A 230 37.32 16.44 29.09
C SER A 230 36.12 16.07 29.95
N VAL A 231 35.28 17.06 30.21
CA VAL A 231 33.91 16.90 30.73
C VAL A 231 33.03 17.76 29.85
N ARG A 232 32.18 17.12 29.06
CA ARG A 232 31.21 17.78 28.20
C ARG A 232 29.81 17.39 28.66
N VAL A 233 29.02 18.39 29.01
CA VAL A 233 27.63 18.22 29.44
C VAL A 233 26.74 18.88 28.40
N TYR A 234 25.76 18.14 27.90
CA TYR A 234 24.87 18.60 26.86
C TYR A 234 23.50 17.93 26.98
N TYR A 235 22.51 18.44 26.25
CA TYR A 235 21.20 17.80 26.13
C TYR A 235 20.78 17.76 24.66
N LYS A 236 19.82 16.89 24.34
CA LYS A 236 19.41 16.62 22.96
C LYS A 236 18.04 17.23 22.67
N LYS A 237 17.88 17.75 21.46
CA LYS A 237 16.60 18.24 20.92
C LYS A 237 16.36 17.65 19.54
N CYS A 238 15.10 17.37 19.23
CA CYS A 238 14.68 17.13 17.86
C CYS A 238 14.66 18.47 17.11
N PRO A 239 15.44 18.62 16.02
CA PRO A 239 15.55 19.88 15.30
C PRO A 239 14.22 20.23 14.62
N LYS A 240 14.01 21.52 14.31
CA LYS A 240 12.87 21.92 13.48
C LYS A 240 12.89 21.15 12.15
N LEU A 241 11.77 20.51 11.80
CA LEU A 241 11.66 19.65 10.63
C LEU A 241 10.46 20.07 9.76
N LEU A 242 10.67 20.10 8.44
CA LEU A 242 9.60 20.13 7.46
C LEU A 242 9.51 18.75 6.83
N LYS A 243 8.35 18.09 6.93
CA LYS A 243 8.16 16.76 6.36
C LYS A 243 6.68 16.51 6.12
N GLY A 244 6.33 15.89 4.99
CA GLY A 244 4.93 15.61 4.64
C GLY A 244 4.07 16.87 4.53
N LEU A 245 4.64 17.98 4.05
CA LEU A 245 4.01 19.30 3.96
C LEU A 245 3.49 19.83 5.33
N ALA A 246 4.07 19.31 6.42
CA ALA A 246 3.83 19.77 7.76
C ALA A 246 5.13 20.28 8.38
N ARG A 247 4.99 21.27 9.28
CA ARG A 247 6.05 21.85 10.08
C ARG A 247 5.99 21.27 11.49
N PHE A 248 7.10 20.72 11.92
CA PHE A 248 7.33 20.26 13.28
C PHE A 248 8.30 21.24 13.98
N PRO A 249 7.92 21.79 15.14
CA PRO A 249 8.78 22.71 15.90
C PRO A 249 10.01 22.00 16.48
N GLU A 250 10.99 22.78 16.93
CA GLU A 250 12.10 22.22 17.71
C GLU A 250 11.55 21.75 19.08
N THR A 251 11.81 20.49 19.44
CA THR A 251 11.24 19.85 20.64
C THR A 251 12.33 19.22 21.49
N ILE A 252 12.23 19.35 22.81
CA ILE A 252 13.17 18.73 23.76
C ILE A 252 12.99 17.21 23.75
N ALA A 253 14.09 16.46 23.71
CA ALA A 253 14.05 15.00 23.81
C ALA A 253 13.52 14.56 25.18
N GLY A 254 12.65 13.55 25.21
CA GLY A 254 11.95 13.09 26.42
C GLY A 254 12.86 12.60 27.54
N SER A 255 12.33 12.59 28.78
CA SER A 255 13.11 12.28 29.97
C SER A 255 13.37 10.80 30.21
N ASP A 256 12.58 9.86 29.66
CA ASP A 256 12.63 8.43 29.98
C ASP A 256 12.87 7.55 28.74
N ALA A 257 13.58 6.42 28.88
CA ALA A 257 14.00 5.56 27.77
C ALA A 257 12.87 4.98 26.88
N PRO A 258 11.62 4.72 27.36
CA PRO A 258 10.49 4.42 26.48
C PRO A 258 9.65 5.65 26.11
N SER A 259 9.97 6.85 26.59
CA SER A 259 9.18 8.05 26.32
C SER A 259 9.46 8.58 24.91
N LEU A 260 8.46 8.46 24.05
CA LEU A 260 8.39 9.15 22.77
C LEU A 260 7.48 10.36 22.95
N ALA A 261 8.04 11.56 22.82
CA ALA A 261 7.24 12.78 22.85
C ALA A 261 6.47 12.89 21.53
N ILE A 262 5.14 12.79 21.59
CA ILE A 262 4.26 13.00 20.43
C ILE A 262 4.21 14.50 20.16
N VAL A 263 4.52 14.90 18.92
CA VAL A 263 4.53 16.29 18.48
C VAL A 263 3.58 16.45 17.30
N ASP A 264 2.58 17.29 17.50
CA ASP A 264 1.64 17.66 16.45
C ASP A 264 2.32 18.58 15.43
N GLY A 265 2.16 18.26 14.16
CA GLY A 265 2.62 19.06 13.03
C GLY A 265 1.57 20.08 12.63
N THR A 266 2.02 21.21 12.09
CA THR A 266 1.13 22.20 11.47
C THR A 266 1.29 22.13 9.96
N CYS A 267 0.20 21.97 9.20
CA CYS A 267 0.30 22.03 7.74
C CYS A 267 0.91 23.36 7.29
N LEU A 268 1.71 23.31 6.23
CA LEU A 268 2.27 24.50 5.60
C LEU A 268 1.17 25.33 4.93
N ASP A 269 1.52 26.57 4.58
CA ASP A 269 0.62 27.45 3.84
C ASP A 269 0.20 26.77 2.52
N HIS A 270 -1.10 26.84 2.22
CA HIS A 270 -1.72 26.17 1.07
C HIS A 270 -1.63 24.63 1.08
N ALA A 271 -1.43 24.03 2.27
CA ALA A 271 -1.55 22.59 2.49
C ALA A 271 -2.65 22.28 3.50
N VAL A 272 -3.39 21.21 3.25
CA VAL A 272 -4.54 20.78 4.07
C VAL A 272 -4.53 19.28 4.30
N VAL A 273 -5.07 18.84 5.43
CA VAL A 273 -5.33 17.41 5.68
C VAL A 273 -6.54 16.99 4.84
N PRO A 274 -6.43 15.96 3.98
CA PRO A 274 -7.56 15.52 3.16
C PRO A 274 -8.73 15.04 4.02
N PRO A 275 -9.98 15.11 3.52
CA PRO A 275 -11.16 14.68 4.27
C PRO A 275 -11.07 13.19 4.63
N GLY A 276 -11.13 12.87 5.93
CA GLY A 276 -10.95 11.52 6.46
C GLY A 276 -9.49 11.09 6.64
N GLY A 277 -8.52 11.99 6.36
CA GLY A 277 -7.11 11.81 6.66
C GLY A 277 -6.77 12.06 8.13
N GLU A 278 -5.60 11.57 8.56
CA GLU A 278 -5.07 11.81 9.90
C GLU A 278 -4.21 13.08 9.96
N GLU A 279 -4.30 13.82 11.06
CA GLU A 279 -3.44 14.98 11.31
C GLU A 279 -1.96 14.57 11.42
N PRO A 280 -1.04 15.40 10.88
CA PRO A 280 0.38 15.11 10.85
C PRO A 280 0.96 15.11 12.26
N ARG A 281 1.59 14.01 12.67
CA ARG A 281 2.21 13.82 13.99
C ARG A 281 3.54 13.10 13.85
N MET A 282 4.51 13.50 14.67
CA MET A 282 5.80 12.83 14.76
C MET A 282 6.18 12.52 16.20
N HIS A 283 7.13 11.59 16.35
CA HIS A 283 7.63 11.17 17.65
C HIS A 283 9.09 11.63 17.80
N CYS A 284 9.36 12.42 18.83
CA CYS A 284 10.71 12.84 19.20
C CYS A 284 11.28 11.86 20.24
N ALA A 285 12.38 11.21 19.90
CA ALA A 285 13.05 10.22 20.73
C ALA A 285 14.06 10.85 21.70
N VAL A 286 14.52 10.06 22.68
CA VAL A 286 15.47 10.50 23.74
C VAL A 286 16.86 10.86 23.21
N ASP A 287 17.23 10.35 22.05
CA ASP A 287 18.45 10.67 21.30
C ASP A 287 18.31 11.91 20.41
N GLY A 288 17.14 12.57 20.44
CA GLY A 288 16.87 13.76 19.63
C GLY A 288 16.56 13.45 18.16
N GLU A 289 16.24 12.19 17.83
CA GLU A 289 15.82 11.81 16.49
C GLU A 289 14.29 11.88 16.30
N TRP A 290 13.89 12.26 15.09
CA TRP A 290 12.51 12.17 14.64
C TRP A 290 12.22 10.77 14.07
N LEU A 291 11.28 10.06 14.68
CA LEU A 291 10.95 8.70 14.26
C LEU A 291 9.82 8.69 13.20
N VAL A 292 8.66 8.16 13.57
CA VAL A 292 7.57 7.84 12.64
C VAL A 292 6.68 9.07 12.39
N LEU A 293 6.48 9.40 11.11
CA LEU A 293 5.46 10.34 10.65
C LEU A 293 4.12 9.61 10.49
N ILE A 294 3.10 10.11 11.16
CA ILE A 294 1.71 9.66 11.08
C ILE A 294 0.90 10.80 10.48
N GLY A 295 0.09 10.55 9.46
CA GLY A 295 -0.63 11.59 8.74
C GLY A 295 0.26 12.45 7.85
N GLN A 296 -0.36 13.18 6.93
CA GLN A 296 0.33 14.08 6.01
C GLN A 296 -0.62 15.19 5.53
N CYS A 297 -0.06 16.32 5.15
CA CYS A 297 -0.79 17.37 4.47
C CYS A 297 -0.60 17.24 2.95
N LEU A 298 -1.59 17.68 2.18
CA LEU A 298 -1.56 17.74 0.73
C LEU A 298 -1.74 19.19 0.29
N CYS A 299 -1.05 19.60 -0.78
CA CYS A 299 -1.30 20.93 -1.33
C CYS A 299 -2.74 21.03 -1.82
N GLU A 300 -3.39 22.13 -1.47
CA GLU A 300 -4.80 22.38 -1.79
C GLU A 300 -5.02 22.61 -3.30
N ALA A 301 -6.28 22.76 -3.71
CA ALA A 301 -6.61 23.03 -5.12
C ALA A 301 -5.91 24.31 -5.60
N GLY A 302 -5.33 24.26 -6.80
CA GLY A 302 -4.51 25.34 -7.37
C GLY A 302 -3.04 25.33 -6.94
N TYR A 303 -2.61 24.42 -6.07
CA TYR A 303 -1.23 24.36 -5.57
C TYR A 303 -0.59 22.98 -5.72
N GLU A 304 0.68 22.95 -6.12
CA GLU A 304 1.49 21.75 -6.20
C GLU A 304 2.67 21.76 -5.24
N LYS A 305 3.15 20.56 -4.92
CA LYS A 305 4.31 20.38 -4.08
C LYS A 305 5.58 20.65 -4.88
N VAL A 306 6.30 21.69 -4.51
CA VAL A 306 7.64 22.00 -5.03
C VAL A 306 8.60 21.97 -3.84
N GLU A 307 9.49 20.98 -3.84
CA GLU A 307 10.37 20.67 -2.70
C GLU A 307 9.56 20.41 -1.41
N ASP A 308 9.71 21.27 -0.40
CA ASP A 308 9.00 21.22 0.88
C ASP A 308 7.99 22.37 1.03
N ALA A 309 7.48 22.92 -0.07
CA ALA A 309 6.46 23.98 -0.07
C ALA A 309 5.34 23.71 -1.08
N CYS A 310 4.19 24.35 -0.88
CA CYS A 310 3.11 24.39 -1.85
C CYS A 310 3.22 25.69 -2.67
N GLN A 311 3.38 25.56 -3.98
CA GLN A 311 3.45 26.68 -4.91
C GLN A 311 2.22 26.68 -5.82
N ALA A 312 1.76 27.86 -6.21
CA ALA A 312 0.62 28.01 -7.09
C ALA A 312 0.93 27.41 -8.46
N CYS A 313 -0.06 26.79 -9.10
CA CYS A 313 0.09 26.25 -10.45
C CYS A 313 0.55 27.35 -11.41
N SER A 314 1.52 27.03 -12.26
CA SER A 314 1.99 27.95 -13.30
C SER A 314 0.87 28.31 -14.30
N PRO A 315 0.92 29.47 -14.97
CA PRO A 315 -0.05 29.83 -16.00
C PRO A 315 -0.15 28.75 -17.09
N GLY A 316 -1.38 28.38 -17.47
CA GLY A 316 -1.66 27.25 -18.37
C GLY A 316 -1.74 25.89 -17.67
N PHE A 317 -1.56 25.83 -16.34
CA PHE A 317 -1.75 24.64 -15.53
C PHE A 317 -2.86 24.86 -14.49
N PHE A 318 -3.46 23.76 -14.01
CA PHE A 318 -4.50 23.79 -13.00
C PHE A 318 -4.43 22.57 -12.08
N LYS A 319 -5.11 22.67 -10.93
CA LYS A 319 -5.31 21.53 -10.02
C LYS A 319 -6.64 21.64 -9.29
N SER A 320 -7.55 20.70 -9.54
CA SER A 320 -8.94 20.77 -9.07
C SER A 320 -9.15 20.34 -7.63
N GLU A 321 -8.28 19.49 -7.08
CA GLU A 321 -8.46 18.88 -5.77
C GLU A 321 -7.15 18.78 -4.98
N ALA A 322 -7.24 18.63 -3.67
CA ALA A 322 -6.10 18.43 -2.79
C ALA A 322 -5.56 17.01 -2.96
N SER A 323 -4.45 16.86 -3.69
CA SER A 323 -3.85 15.58 -4.03
C SER A 323 -2.31 15.66 -3.99
N GLU A 324 -1.66 14.49 -4.03
CA GLU A 324 -0.20 14.40 -4.21
C GLU A 324 0.24 14.69 -5.65
N SER A 325 -0.70 14.76 -6.60
CA SER A 325 -0.37 14.99 -8.01
C SER A 325 0.10 16.43 -8.25
N PRO A 326 1.04 16.63 -9.19
CA PRO A 326 1.42 17.96 -9.66
C PRO A 326 0.25 18.63 -10.39
N CYS A 327 0.42 19.92 -10.70
CA CYS A 327 -0.51 20.64 -11.55
C CYS A 327 -0.54 20.03 -12.95
N LEU A 328 -1.74 19.93 -13.52
CA LEU A 328 -1.97 19.38 -14.85
C LEU A 328 -2.02 20.51 -15.87
N GLU A 329 -1.52 20.26 -17.07
CA GLU A 329 -1.65 21.21 -18.19
C GLU A 329 -3.11 21.34 -18.60
N CYS A 330 -3.54 22.55 -18.96
CA CYS A 330 -4.89 22.79 -19.44
C CYS A 330 -5.21 21.94 -20.68
N PRO A 331 -6.32 21.20 -20.68
CA PRO A 331 -6.66 20.33 -21.79
C PRO A 331 -7.06 21.13 -23.04
N PRO A 332 -7.09 20.52 -24.23
CA PRO A 332 -7.56 21.19 -25.45
C PRO A 332 -8.98 21.76 -25.31
N HIS A 333 -9.27 22.80 -26.09
CA HIS A 333 -10.54 23.55 -26.07
C HIS A 333 -10.81 24.28 -24.74
N THR A 334 -9.73 24.68 -24.06
CA THR A 334 -9.75 25.54 -22.88
C THR A 334 -8.83 26.73 -23.06
N LEU A 335 -9.15 27.83 -22.38
CA LEU A 335 -8.31 29.01 -22.34
C LEU A 335 -7.11 28.80 -21.40
N PRO A 336 -5.94 29.40 -21.69
CA PRO A 336 -4.81 29.37 -20.77
C PRO A 336 -5.21 29.92 -19.39
N SER A 337 -5.01 29.11 -18.35
CA SER A 337 -5.34 29.48 -16.98
C SER A 337 -4.38 30.53 -16.40
N SER A 338 -4.87 31.26 -15.39
CA SER A 338 -4.05 32.13 -14.54
C SER A 338 -3.29 31.31 -13.49
N GLU A 339 -2.36 31.96 -12.79
CA GLU A 339 -1.59 31.34 -11.70
C GLU A 339 -2.52 30.87 -10.57
N GLY A 340 -2.31 29.65 -10.08
CA GLY A 340 -3.11 29.08 -8.99
C GLY A 340 -4.52 28.62 -9.39
N ALA A 341 -4.76 28.37 -10.68
CA ALA A 341 -6.08 27.97 -11.15
C ALA A 341 -6.51 26.57 -10.67
N THR A 342 -7.79 26.44 -10.29
CA THR A 342 -8.39 25.16 -9.92
C THR A 342 -9.04 24.44 -11.10
N ALA A 343 -9.32 25.16 -12.18
CA ALA A 343 -9.86 24.63 -13.43
C ALA A 343 -9.49 25.57 -14.59
N CYS A 344 -9.47 25.04 -15.81
CA CYS A 344 -9.33 25.84 -17.03
C CYS A 344 -10.72 26.18 -17.59
N GLU A 345 -10.92 27.46 -17.92
CA GLU A 345 -12.16 27.96 -18.53
C GLU A 345 -12.32 27.41 -19.95
N CYS A 346 -13.54 27.06 -20.37
CA CYS A 346 -13.78 26.56 -21.72
C CYS A 346 -13.68 27.68 -22.76
N GLU A 347 -13.20 27.34 -23.96
CA GLU A 347 -13.28 28.20 -25.14
C GLU A 347 -14.75 28.46 -25.55
N GLU A 348 -14.99 29.56 -26.27
CA GLU A 348 -16.33 29.89 -26.77
C GLU A 348 -16.87 28.78 -27.69
N GLY A 349 -18.08 28.30 -27.39
CA GLY A 349 -18.72 27.18 -28.11
C GLY A 349 -18.38 25.79 -27.59
N TYR A 350 -17.55 25.68 -26.54
CA TYR A 350 -17.23 24.43 -25.85
C TYR A 350 -17.69 24.47 -24.38
N PHE A 351 -18.02 23.31 -23.84
CA PHE A 351 -18.72 23.16 -22.56
C PHE A 351 -18.32 21.88 -21.82
N ARG A 352 -18.62 21.83 -20.53
CA ARG A 352 -18.57 20.62 -19.70
C ARG A 352 -19.96 20.32 -19.13
N ALA A 353 -20.33 19.06 -19.09
CA ALA A 353 -21.54 18.65 -18.40
C ALA A 353 -21.33 18.69 -16.87
N PRO A 354 -22.38 18.85 -16.04
CA PRO A 354 -22.25 18.96 -14.58
C PRO A 354 -21.57 17.76 -13.90
N GLN A 355 -21.65 16.58 -14.50
CA GLN A 355 -21.03 15.35 -14.03
C GLN A 355 -19.59 15.16 -14.51
N ASP A 356 -19.11 15.99 -15.43
CA ASP A 356 -17.77 15.84 -15.98
C ASP A 356 -16.73 16.39 -14.96
N PRO A 357 -15.65 15.66 -14.67
CA PRO A 357 -14.55 16.19 -13.88
C PRO A 357 -13.87 17.36 -14.59
N LEU A 358 -13.35 18.30 -13.80
CA LEU A 358 -12.68 19.51 -14.28
C LEU A 358 -11.39 19.21 -15.05
N SER A 359 -10.86 17.99 -14.93
CA SER A 359 -9.70 17.52 -15.68
C SER A 359 -9.99 17.11 -17.12
N LEU A 360 -11.27 16.91 -17.49
CA LEU A 360 -11.64 16.61 -18.87
C LEU A 360 -11.61 17.87 -19.74
N LEU A 361 -11.33 17.63 -21.02
CA LEU A 361 -11.43 18.62 -22.09
C LEU A 361 -12.85 19.15 -22.24
N CYS A 362 -12.99 20.38 -22.70
CA CYS A 362 -14.30 20.92 -23.04
C CYS A 362 -14.78 20.34 -24.38
N THR A 363 -16.07 20.05 -24.45
CA THR A 363 -16.71 19.33 -25.57
C THR A 363 -17.81 20.20 -26.18
N ARG A 364 -18.31 19.84 -27.36
CA ARG A 364 -19.38 20.60 -28.04
C ARG A 364 -20.55 19.71 -28.41
N PRO A 365 -21.74 20.26 -28.74
CA PRO A 365 -22.83 19.47 -29.30
C PRO A 365 -22.42 18.75 -30.59
N PRO A 366 -22.96 17.57 -30.90
CA PRO A 366 -22.59 16.84 -32.10
C PRO A 366 -23.17 17.52 -33.34
N SER A 367 -22.61 17.19 -34.50
CA SER A 367 -23.19 17.51 -35.81
C SER A 367 -24.47 16.69 -36.06
N ALA A 368 -25.22 17.04 -37.11
CA ALA A 368 -26.40 16.26 -37.51
C ALA A 368 -26.01 14.83 -37.93
N PRO A 369 -26.92 13.84 -37.84
CA PRO A 369 -26.69 12.50 -38.38
C PRO A 369 -26.23 12.58 -39.84
N HIS A 370 -25.17 11.84 -40.20
CA HIS A 370 -24.53 12.02 -41.50
C HIS A 370 -25.42 11.56 -42.67
N TYR A 371 -26.22 10.51 -42.47
CA TYR A 371 -27.24 10.05 -43.41
C TYR A 371 -28.50 9.62 -42.66
N LEU A 372 -29.67 9.87 -43.26
CA LEU A 372 -30.97 9.37 -42.82
C LEU A 372 -31.72 8.80 -44.02
N THR A 373 -32.27 7.61 -43.84
CA THR A 373 -33.13 6.95 -44.83
C THR A 373 -34.42 6.51 -44.17
N ALA A 374 -35.55 6.76 -44.83
CA ALA A 374 -36.86 6.29 -44.43
C ALA A 374 -37.34 5.27 -45.46
N VAL A 375 -37.34 3.98 -45.09
CA VAL A 375 -37.67 2.88 -46.00
C VAL A 375 -39.05 2.32 -45.65
N GLY A 376 -39.99 2.40 -46.59
CA GLY A 376 -41.31 1.79 -46.43
C GLY A 376 -41.26 0.26 -46.54
N MET A 377 -41.58 -0.44 -45.45
CA MET A 377 -41.69 -1.90 -45.36
C MET A 377 -43.17 -2.33 -45.34
N GLY A 378 -43.90 -2.09 -46.44
CA GLY A 378 -45.34 -2.30 -46.49
C GLY A 378 -46.10 -1.16 -45.79
N ALA A 379 -46.71 -1.44 -44.64
CA ALA A 379 -47.46 -0.46 -43.83
C ALA A 379 -46.65 0.14 -42.66
N LYS A 380 -45.36 -0.20 -42.57
CA LYS A 380 -44.43 0.29 -41.55
C LYS A 380 -43.29 1.03 -42.22
N VAL A 381 -42.67 1.96 -41.50
CA VAL A 381 -41.48 2.67 -41.96
C VAL A 381 -40.31 2.27 -41.07
N GLU A 382 -39.21 1.84 -41.69
CA GLU A 382 -37.94 1.68 -41.01
C GLU A 382 -37.09 2.93 -41.24
N LEU A 383 -36.79 3.66 -40.17
CA LEU A 383 -35.83 4.76 -40.20
C LEU A 383 -34.46 4.20 -39.91
N ARG A 384 -33.48 4.46 -40.79
CA ARG A 384 -32.08 4.07 -40.60
C ARG A 384 -31.20 5.28 -40.81
N TRP A 385 -30.38 5.60 -39.82
CA TRP A 385 -29.40 6.67 -39.89
C TRP A 385 -27.98 6.19 -39.58
N THR A 386 -27.00 7.04 -39.86
CA THR A 386 -25.61 6.85 -39.44
C THR A 386 -25.23 7.89 -38.39
N PRO A 387 -24.24 7.58 -37.53
CA PRO A 387 -23.76 8.55 -36.54
C PRO A 387 -23.28 9.88 -37.16
N PRO A 388 -23.23 10.96 -36.38
CA PRO A 388 -22.68 12.25 -36.79
C PRO A 388 -21.25 12.14 -37.33
N GLN A 389 -20.86 13.07 -38.21
CA GLN A 389 -19.47 13.14 -38.69
C GLN A 389 -18.53 13.69 -37.60
N ASP A 390 -19.03 14.68 -36.86
CA ASP A 390 -18.41 15.19 -35.65
C ASP A 390 -19.31 14.90 -34.45
N ASN A 391 -18.76 14.19 -33.49
CA ASN A 391 -19.40 13.80 -32.24
C ASN A 391 -19.26 14.86 -31.14
N GLY A 392 -18.48 15.91 -31.40
CA GLY A 392 -18.15 16.95 -30.43
C GLY A 392 -17.21 16.48 -29.32
N GLY A 393 -16.46 15.40 -29.56
CA GLY A 393 -15.49 14.83 -28.62
C GLY A 393 -16.09 13.96 -27.52
N ARG A 394 -17.35 13.53 -27.65
CA ARG A 394 -18.02 12.64 -26.67
C ARG A 394 -18.52 11.35 -27.30
N GLU A 395 -18.75 10.36 -26.46
CA GLU A 395 -19.31 9.05 -26.83
C GLU A 395 -20.76 8.85 -26.35
N ASP A 396 -21.27 9.76 -25.51
CA ASP A 396 -22.61 9.75 -24.92
C ASP A 396 -23.69 10.31 -25.88
N ILE A 397 -23.59 9.96 -27.16
CA ILE A 397 -24.52 10.44 -28.18
C ILE A 397 -25.83 9.67 -28.09
N THR A 398 -26.92 10.42 -28.06
CA THR A 398 -28.29 9.91 -28.10
C THR A 398 -29.05 10.59 -29.23
N TYR A 399 -30.07 9.90 -29.72
CA TYR A 399 -30.92 10.38 -30.80
C TYR A 399 -32.35 10.59 -30.32
N SER A 400 -33.01 11.59 -30.88
CA SER A 400 -34.44 11.82 -30.70
C SER A 400 -35.13 11.94 -32.06
N VAL A 401 -36.25 11.25 -32.21
CA VAL A 401 -37.06 11.21 -33.43
C VAL A 401 -38.35 11.97 -33.18
N THR A 402 -38.64 12.93 -34.06
CA THR A 402 -39.91 13.65 -34.08
C THR A 402 -40.59 13.44 -35.43
N CYS A 403 -41.92 13.54 -35.46
CA CYS A 403 -42.75 13.21 -36.61
C CYS A 403 -43.70 14.35 -36.90
N GLU A 404 -43.75 14.73 -38.17
CA GLU A 404 -44.70 15.69 -38.73
C GLU A 404 -45.52 15.01 -39.84
N GLN A 405 -46.81 15.28 -39.85
CA GLN A 405 -47.78 14.79 -40.82
C GLN A 405 -48.18 15.94 -41.74
N CYS A 406 -47.94 15.80 -43.03
CA CYS A 406 -48.25 16.80 -44.04
C CYS A 406 -49.34 16.30 -44.99
N TRP A 407 -50.46 17.02 -45.05
CA TRP A 407 -51.59 16.67 -45.91
C TRP A 407 -51.30 17.08 -47.38
N PRO A 408 -51.31 16.15 -48.35
CA PRO A 408 -50.98 16.47 -49.74
C PRO A 408 -51.95 17.45 -50.41
N GLU A 409 -53.21 17.46 -49.98
CA GLU A 409 -54.28 18.28 -50.58
C GLU A 409 -54.32 19.72 -50.05
N SER A 410 -54.01 19.94 -48.76
CA SER A 410 -54.02 21.27 -48.14
C SER A 410 -52.64 21.90 -48.06
N GLY A 411 -51.56 21.11 -48.10
CA GLY A 411 -50.18 21.57 -47.88
C GLY A 411 -49.87 21.95 -46.43
N GLU A 412 -50.82 21.79 -45.50
CA GLU A 412 -50.61 22.04 -44.07
C GLU A 412 -49.87 20.85 -43.45
N CYS A 413 -48.89 21.17 -42.58
CA CYS A 413 -48.15 20.18 -41.80
C CYS A 413 -48.41 20.41 -40.31
N GLY A 414 -48.64 19.33 -39.56
CA GLY A 414 -48.81 19.33 -38.12
C GLY A 414 -47.99 18.25 -37.43
N PRO A 415 -47.87 18.27 -36.10
CA PRO A 415 -47.25 17.17 -35.36
C PRO A 415 -48.07 15.89 -35.57
N CYS A 416 -47.38 14.75 -35.69
CA CYS A 416 -48.06 13.46 -35.84
C CYS A 416 -48.97 13.15 -34.65
N GLU A 417 -50.07 12.45 -34.94
CA GLU A 417 -51.01 12.01 -33.92
C GLU A 417 -50.38 11.00 -32.93
N ALA A 418 -50.93 10.95 -31.72
CA ALA A 418 -50.53 9.97 -30.69
C ALA A 418 -50.87 8.50 -31.07
N SER A 419 -51.56 8.28 -32.19
CA SER A 419 -51.85 6.97 -32.76
C SER A 419 -50.60 6.29 -33.34
N VAL A 420 -49.58 7.07 -33.74
CA VAL A 420 -48.32 6.57 -34.29
C VAL A 420 -47.51 5.83 -33.21
N ARG A 421 -47.03 4.63 -33.54
CA ARG A 421 -46.23 3.80 -32.61
C ARG A 421 -44.80 3.63 -33.08
N TYR A 422 -43.87 3.72 -32.13
CA TYR A 422 -42.45 3.45 -32.33
C TYR A 422 -42.07 2.12 -31.70
N SER A 423 -41.14 1.39 -32.30
CA SER A 423 -40.60 0.13 -31.77
C SER A 423 -39.80 0.32 -30.48
N GLU A 424 -39.16 1.48 -30.32
CA GLU A 424 -38.41 1.91 -29.15
C GLU A 424 -38.86 3.34 -28.77
N PRO A 425 -38.66 3.80 -27.52
CA PRO A 425 -39.00 5.18 -27.14
C PRO A 425 -38.33 6.20 -28.06
N PRO A 426 -39.05 7.21 -28.57
CA PRO A 426 -38.54 8.12 -29.60
C PRO A 426 -37.49 9.14 -29.10
N HIS A 427 -37.12 9.10 -27.81
CA HIS A 427 -36.09 9.96 -27.23
C HIS A 427 -35.06 9.11 -26.48
N GLY A 428 -33.80 9.54 -26.49
CA GLY A 428 -32.72 8.84 -25.79
C GLY A 428 -32.28 7.55 -26.50
N LEU A 429 -32.48 7.47 -27.81
CA LEU A 429 -32.09 6.31 -28.62
C LEU A 429 -30.58 6.24 -28.73
N THR A 430 -29.98 5.08 -28.47
CA THR A 430 -28.54 4.82 -28.72
C THR A 430 -28.32 4.06 -30.03
N ARG A 431 -29.37 3.37 -30.50
CA ARG A 431 -29.39 2.69 -31.80
C ARG A 431 -29.63 3.66 -32.92
N THR A 432 -29.18 3.29 -34.12
CA THR A 432 -29.35 4.09 -35.34
C THR A 432 -30.46 3.56 -36.27
N THR A 433 -31.41 2.81 -35.71
CA THR A 433 -32.60 2.33 -36.41
C THR A 433 -33.82 2.35 -35.49
N VAL A 434 -34.97 2.76 -36.02
CA VAL A 434 -36.27 2.63 -35.35
C VAL A 434 -37.35 2.30 -36.36
N THR A 435 -38.30 1.44 -35.98
CA THR A 435 -39.46 1.13 -36.82
C THR A 435 -40.68 1.89 -36.32
N VAL A 436 -41.37 2.54 -37.25
CA VAL A 436 -42.61 3.30 -37.03
C VAL A 436 -43.79 2.57 -37.66
N SER A 437 -44.87 2.42 -36.91
CA SER A 437 -46.10 1.70 -37.29
C SER A 437 -47.35 2.48 -36.92
N ASP A 438 -48.53 1.94 -37.29
CA ASP A 438 -49.83 2.60 -37.12
C ASP A 438 -49.93 3.93 -37.90
N LEU A 439 -49.30 3.97 -39.08
CA LEU A 439 -49.27 5.13 -39.97
C LEU A 439 -50.48 5.13 -40.94
N GLU A 440 -51.01 6.32 -41.20
CA GLU A 440 -52.10 6.52 -42.16
C GLU A 440 -51.61 6.41 -43.62
N PRO A 441 -52.27 5.61 -44.48
CA PRO A 441 -51.93 5.52 -45.89
C PRO A 441 -52.16 6.84 -46.66
N HIS A 442 -51.41 7.06 -47.74
CA HIS A 442 -51.46 8.24 -48.63
C HIS A 442 -51.13 9.57 -47.96
N MET A 443 -50.51 9.52 -46.78
CA MET A 443 -50.04 10.67 -46.04
C MET A 443 -48.52 10.82 -46.20
N ASN A 444 -48.05 12.06 -46.30
CA ASN A 444 -46.63 12.36 -46.30
C ASN A 444 -46.14 12.57 -44.87
N TYR A 445 -45.36 11.61 -44.37
CA TYR A 445 -44.73 11.72 -43.06
C TYR A 445 -43.32 12.26 -43.21
N THR A 446 -42.98 13.28 -42.44
CA THR A 446 -41.62 13.81 -42.32
C THR A 446 -41.09 13.45 -40.94
N PHE A 447 -40.00 12.69 -40.92
CA PHE A 447 -39.32 12.29 -39.69
C PHE A 447 -38.05 13.11 -39.53
N THR A 448 -37.91 13.73 -38.36
CA THR A 448 -36.73 14.51 -37.99
C THR A 448 -35.95 13.75 -36.93
N VAL A 449 -34.72 13.38 -37.24
CA VAL A 449 -33.79 12.70 -36.33
C VAL A 449 -32.73 13.69 -35.86
N GLU A 450 -32.75 14.00 -34.57
CA GLU A 450 -31.81 14.90 -33.91
C GLU A 450 -30.75 14.10 -33.15
N ALA A 451 -29.48 14.52 -33.26
CA ALA A 451 -28.37 13.99 -32.47
C ALA A 451 -28.07 14.93 -31.30
N ARG A 452 -27.95 14.37 -30.10
CA ARG A 452 -27.71 15.10 -28.84
C ARG A 452 -26.63 14.38 -28.03
N ASN A 453 -25.86 15.11 -27.23
CA ASN A 453 -24.90 14.58 -26.27
C ASN A 453 -25.05 15.32 -24.92
N GLY A 454 -24.22 14.98 -23.93
CA GLY A 454 -24.30 15.53 -22.57
C GLY A 454 -24.18 17.06 -22.45
N VAL A 455 -23.73 17.77 -23.50
CA VAL A 455 -23.60 19.24 -23.51
C VAL A 455 -24.60 19.94 -24.44
N SER A 456 -25.46 19.18 -25.13
CA SER A 456 -26.43 19.72 -26.09
C SER A 456 -27.55 20.53 -25.42
N ASP A 457 -27.78 20.36 -24.11
CA ASP A 457 -28.75 21.13 -23.34
C ASP A 457 -28.25 22.55 -22.99
N LEU A 458 -26.94 22.79 -23.09
CA LEU A 458 -26.32 24.09 -22.79
C LEU A 458 -26.40 25.07 -23.97
N VAL A 459 -26.84 24.60 -25.14
CA VAL A 459 -26.90 25.36 -26.39
C VAL A 459 -28.30 25.27 -26.98
N THR A 460 -28.77 26.36 -27.59
CA THR A 460 -30.11 26.40 -28.22
C THR A 460 -30.15 25.83 -29.64
N GLY A 461 -29.00 25.77 -30.31
CA GLY A 461 -28.85 25.21 -31.65
C GLY A 461 -29.12 23.70 -31.67
N ARG A 462 -29.82 23.22 -32.71
CA ARG A 462 -30.20 21.81 -32.87
C ARG A 462 -29.53 21.20 -34.09
N SER A 463 -29.08 19.95 -33.95
CA SER A 463 -28.39 19.19 -34.98
C SER A 463 -29.25 18.01 -35.44
N PHE A 464 -29.98 18.20 -36.54
CA PHE A 464 -30.95 17.20 -37.03
C PHE A 464 -30.92 17.03 -38.54
N LEU A 465 -31.42 15.87 -39.00
CA LEU A 465 -31.68 15.58 -40.41
C LEU A 465 -33.15 15.14 -40.57
N THR A 466 -33.75 15.46 -41.72
CA THR A 466 -35.15 15.15 -42.01
C THR A 466 -35.27 14.21 -43.21
N ALA A 467 -36.19 13.24 -43.14
CA ALA A 467 -36.53 12.37 -44.25
C ALA A 467 -38.04 12.20 -44.36
N SER A 468 -38.57 12.31 -45.58
CA SER A 468 -39.99 12.17 -45.84
C SER A 468 -40.32 10.87 -46.57
N VAL A 469 -41.45 10.26 -46.22
CA VAL A 469 -41.93 9.01 -46.81
C VAL A 469 -43.46 9.00 -46.90
N SER A 470 -43.98 8.49 -48.01
CA SER A 470 -45.41 8.26 -48.22
C SER A 470 -45.71 6.77 -48.23
N ILE A 471 -46.70 6.33 -47.46
CA ILE A 471 -47.08 4.90 -47.37
C ILE A 471 -48.34 4.66 -48.16
N ASN A 472 -48.28 3.78 -49.17
CA ASN A 472 -49.45 3.51 -50.02
C ASN A 472 -50.24 2.26 -49.58
N GLN A 473 -49.71 1.46 -48.65
CA GLN A 473 -50.26 0.16 -48.27
C GLN A 473 -50.82 0.16 -46.84
N THR A 474 -52.02 -0.39 -46.66
CA THR A 474 -52.64 -0.63 -45.34
C THR A 474 -51.98 -1.81 -44.63
N GLU A 475 -51.99 -1.86 -43.30
CA GLU A 475 -51.45 -3.02 -42.56
C GLU A 475 -52.34 -4.25 -42.84
N PRO A 476 -51.76 -5.41 -43.22
CA PRO A 476 -52.56 -6.58 -43.53
C PRO A 476 -53.30 -7.11 -42.29
N PRO A 477 -54.53 -7.64 -42.43
CA PRO A 477 -55.28 -8.22 -41.32
C PRO A 477 -54.49 -9.33 -40.60
N LYS A 478 -54.37 -9.24 -39.27
CA LYS A 478 -53.74 -10.27 -38.44
C LYS A 478 -54.75 -11.36 -38.10
N VAL A 479 -54.73 -12.46 -38.85
CA VAL A 479 -55.71 -13.55 -38.79
C VAL A 479 -55.37 -14.56 -37.67
N LYS A 480 -56.38 -15.02 -36.93
CA LYS A 480 -56.31 -16.04 -35.88
C LYS A 480 -57.50 -17.00 -36.00
N LEU A 481 -57.32 -18.24 -35.58
CA LEU A 481 -58.41 -19.21 -35.44
C LEU A 481 -59.03 -19.05 -34.05
N GLU A 482 -60.34 -18.84 -33.99
CA GLU A 482 -61.10 -18.67 -32.75
C GLU A 482 -61.67 -20.00 -32.26
N ASP A 483 -62.27 -20.79 -33.16
CA ASP A 483 -62.84 -22.10 -32.86
C ASP A 483 -62.81 -23.01 -34.10
N ARG A 484 -62.95 -24.33 -33.91
CA ARG A 484 -63.06 -25.31 -35.00
C ARG A 484 -63.94 -26.49 -34.63
N SER A 485 -64.75 -26.93 -35.58
CA SER A 485 -65.58 -28.13 -35.47
C SER A 485 -65.16 -29.20 -36.49
N THR A 486 -65.92 -30.29 -36.59
CA THR A 486 -65.71 -31.31 -37.63
C THR A 486 -66.07 -30.81 -39.03
N THR A 487 -66.90 -29.78 -39.15
CA THR A 487 -67.37 -29.25 -40.44
C THR A 487 -67.24 -27.74 -40.56
N SER A 488 -66.60 -27.05 -39.60
CA SER A 488 -66.47 -25.59 -39.65
C SER A 488 -65.19 -25.05 -39.00
N LEU A 489 -64.76 -23.86 -39.43
CA LEU A 489 -63.63 -23.11 -38.88
C LEU A 489 -64.07 -21.67 -38.57
N SER A 490 -64.00 -21.24 -37.31
CA SER A 490 -64.25 -19.85 -36.92
C SER A 490 -62.94 -19.05 -36.93
N VAL A 491 -62.86 -18.03 -37.77
CA VAL A 491 -61.65 -17.23 -38.04
C VAL A 491 -61.92 -15.77 -37.69
N SER A 492 -61.03 -15.15 -36.93
CA SER A 492 -61.07 -13.73 -36.57
C SER A 492 -59.80 -12.99 -36.97
N TRP A 493 -59.87 -11.67 -37.15
CA TRP A 493 -58.71 -10.85 -37.48
C TRP A 493 -58.75 -9.49 -36.81
N SER A 494 -57.60 -8.81 -36.78
CA SER A 494 -57.48 -7.45 -36.24
C SER A 494 -56.65 -6.56 -37.18
N ILE A 495 -57.03 -5.28 -37.24
CA ILE A 495 -56.29 -4.20 -37.90
C ILE A 495 -56.19 -2.99 -36.97
N PRO A 496 -55.17 -2.12 -37.14
CA PRO A 496 -55.03 -0.90 -36.35
C PRO A 496 -56.29 -0.01 -36.41
N PRO A 497 -56.74 0.57 -35.29
CA PRO A 497 -57.91 1.46 -35.24
C PRO A 497 -57.91 2.60 -36.29
N PRO A 498 -56.78 3.27 -36.60
CA PRO A 498 -56.74 4.33 -37.61
C PRO A 498 -57.16 3.84 -39.01
N GLN A 499 -56.95 2.56 -39.31
CA GLN A 499 -57.23 1.97 -40.62
C GLN A 499 -58.67 1.45 -40.72
N GLN A 500 -59.40 1.31 -39.60
CA GLN A 500 -60.76 0.74 -39.58
C GLN A 500 -61.78 1.61 -40.31
N SER A 501 -61.63 2.94 -40.26
CA SER A 501 -62.55 3.88 -40.91
C SER A 501 -62.50 3.83 -42.44
N ARG A 502 -61.41 3.32 -43.03
CA ARG A 502 -61.19 3.28 -44.49
C ARG A 502 -61.48 1.91 -45.12
N VAL A 503 -61.66 0.86 -44.31
CA VAL A 503 -62.00 -0.49 -44.80
C VAL A 503 -63.51 -0.61 -45.02
N TRP A 504 -63.92 -0.94 -46.24
CA TRP A 504 -65.32 -1.11 -46.60
C TRP A 504 -65.84 -2.51 -46.22
N LYS A 505 -65.12 -3.56 -46.62
CA LYS A 505 -65.46 -4.97 -46.35
C LYS A 505 -64.19 -5.82 -46.25
N TYR A 506 -64.27 -6.96 -45.59
CA TYR A 506 -63.25 -8.00 -45.63
C TYR A 506 -63.67 -9.12 -46.57
N GLU A 507 -62.72 -9.62 -47.36
CA GLU A 507 -62.86 -10.79 -48.22
C GLU A 507 -62.03 -11.94 -47.66
N VAL A 508 -62.68 -13.04 -47.31
CA VAL A 508 -62.07 -14.24 -46.77
C VAL A 508 -62.09 -15.32 -47.83
N THR A 509 -60.92 -15.64 -48.38
CA THR A 509 -60.74 -16.67 -49.39
C THR A 509 -60.20 -17.93 -48.73
N TYR A 510 -60.87 -19.07 -48.93
CA TYR A 510 -60.47 -20.35 -48.37
C TYR A 510 -60.54 -21.48 -49.39
N ARG A 511 -59.58 -22.40 -49.32
CA ARG A 511 -59.50 -23.58 -50.20
C ARG A 511 -58.90 -24.78 -49.52
N LYS A 512 -59.21 -25.98 -50.01
CA LYS A 512 -58.62 -27.23 -49.49
C LYS A 512 -57.15 -27.34 -49.91
N LYS A 513 -56.25 -27.66 -48.97
CA LYS A 513 -54.82 -27.83 -49.24
C LYS A 513 -54.61 -29.05 -50.14
N GLY A 514 -54.17 -28.81 -51.39
CA GLY A 514 -53.99 -29.84 -52.42
C GLY A 514 -54.96 -29.72 -53.60
N ASP A 515 -55.99 -28.87 -53.51
CA ASP A 515 -56.88 -28.54 -54.63
C ASP A 515 -56.50 -27.16 -55.20
N SER A 516 -56.00 -27.13 -56.43
CA SER A 516 -55.51 -25.90 -57.09
C SER A 516 -56.62 -25.10 -57.76
N ASN A 517 -57.75 -25.74 -58.11
CA ASN A 517 -58.74 -25.17 -59.04
C ASN A 517 -60.06 -24.73 -58.38
N SER A 518 -60.27 -24.98 -57.08
CA SER A 518 -61.45 -24.52 -56.35
C SER A 518 -61.07 -23.62 -55.17
N TYR A 519 -61.65 -22.42 -55.11
CA TYR A 519 -61.55 -21.50 -53.98
C TYR A 519 -62.94 -20.96 -53.65
N ASN A 520 -63.21 -20.80 -52.36
CA ASN A 520 -64.44 -20.20 -51.86
C ASN A 520 -64.12 -18.83 -51.28
N VAL A 521 -65.05 -17.89 -51.43
CA VAL A 521 -64.88 -16.50 -51.00
C VAL A 521 -66.09 -16.08 -50.17
N ARG A 522 -65.84 -15.55 -48.97
CA ARG A 522 -66.88 -15.02 -48.06
C ARG A 522 -66.57 -13.58 -47.71
N ARG A 523 -67.54 -12.67 -47.84
CA ARG A 523 -67.37 -11.24 -47.52
C ARG A 523 -68.12 -10.86 -46.25
N THR A 524 -67.50 -10.08 -45.38
CA THR A 524 -68.10 -9.62 -44.11
C THR A 524 -67.65 -8.19 -43.77
N GLU A 525 -68.48 -7.47 -43.02
CA GLU A 525 -68.14 -6.15 -42.44
C GLU A 525 -67.57 -6.29 -41.01
N GLY A 526 -67.77 -7.45 -40.38
CA GLY A 526 -67.22 -7.75 -39.05
C GLY A 526 -65.75 -8.20 -39.09
N PHE A 527 -65.18 -8.39 -37.90
CA PHE A 527 -63.80 -8.85 -37.70
C PHE A 527 -63.67 -10.37 -37.52
N SER A 528 -64.75 -11.12 -37.73
CA SER A 528 -64.77 -12.58 -37.66
C SER A 528 -65.76 -13.21 -38.65
N VAL A 529 -65.50 -14.46 -39.03
CA VAL A 529 -66.37 -15.28 -39.87
C VAL A 529 -66.23 -16.75 -39.51
N THR A 530 -67.36 -17.47 -39.49
CA THR A 530 -67.38 -18.93 -39.44
C THR A 530 -67.43 -19.48 -40.86
N LEU A 531 -66.51 -20.36 -41.22
CA LEU A 531 -66.46 -21.06 -42.49
C LEU A 531 -67.14 -22.42 -42.29
N ASP A 532 -68.32 -22.61 -42.86
CA ASP A 532 -69.17 -23.79 -42.68
C ASP A 532 -69.06 -24.77 -43.87
N ASP A 533 -69.68 -25.94 -43.78
CA ASP A 533 -69.72 -26.99 -44.82
C ASP A 533 -68.34 -27.50 -45.28
N LEU A 534 -67.40 -27.61 -44.33
CA LEU A 534 -66.05 -28.10 -44.56
C LEU A 534 -65.97 -29.62 -44.37
N ALA A 535 -65.03 -30.26 -45.07
CA ALA A 535 -64.76 -31.68 -44.88
C ALA A 535 -64.08 -31.91 -43.52
N PRO A 536 -64.41 -32.99 -42.78
CA PRO A 536 -63.72 -33.35 -41.55
C PRO A 536 -62.26 -33.73 -41.81
N ASP A 537 -61.43 -33.55 -40.79
CA ASP A 537 -59.99 -33.83 -40.80
C ASP A 537 -59.25 -33.31 -42.05
N THR A 538 -59.58 -32.08 -42.46
CA THR A 538 -59.07 -31.51 -43.71
C THR A 538 -58.40 -30.16 -43.46
N ILE A 539 -57.21 -29.96 -44.06
CA ILE A 539 -56.46 -28.70 -43.98
C ILE A 539 -56.98 -27.72 -45.04
N TYR A 540 -57.36 -26.53 -44.60
CA TYR A 540 -57.78 -25.40 -45.43
C TYR A 540 -56.76 -24.27 -45.37
N LEU A 541 -56.49 -23.68 -46.52
CA LEU A 541 -55.68 -22.48 -46.70
C LEU A 541 -56.60 -21.26 -46.69
N VAL A 542 -56.47 -20.38 -45.69
CA VAL A 542 -57.32 -19.20 -45.47
C VAL A 542 -56.51 -17.91 -45.63
N GLN A 543 -57.05 -16.97 -46.40
CA GLN A 543 -56.49 -15.62 -46.59
C GLN A 543 -57.57 -14.58 -46.39
N VAL A 544 -57.28 -13.53 -45.63
CA VAL A 544 -58.21 -12.42 -45.36
C VAL A 544 -57.65 -11.15 -45.99
N GLN A 545 -58.45 -10.50 -46.83
CA GLN A 545 -58.09 -9.26 -47.51
C GLN A 545 -59.03 -8.14 -47.09
N ALA A 546 -58.46 -6.98 -46.74
CA ALA A 546 -59.24 -5.76 -46.49
C ALA A 546 -59.54 -5.07 -47.83
N LEU A 547 -60.80 -4.75 -48.10
CA LEU A 547 -61.22 -4.03 -49.31
C LEU A 547 -61.44 -2.55 -48.97
N THR A 548 -60.92 -1.66 -49.82
CA THR A 548 -61.08 -0.19 -49.69
C THR A 548 -61.96 0.33 -50.83
N GLN A 549 -62.49 1.57 -50.73
CA GLN A 549 -63.31 2.16 -51.78
C GLN A 549 -62.58 2.38 -53.12
N GLU A 550 -61.24 2.47 -53.10
CA GLU A 550 -60.39 2.77 -54.26
C GLU A 550 -59.76 1.52 -54.90
N GLY A 551 -59.92 0.33 -54.30
CA GLY A 551 -59.39 -0.94 -54.83
C GLY A 551 -59.16 -2.05 -53.80
N GLN A 552 -58.54 -3.15 -54.25
CA GLN A 552 -58.12 -4.27 -53.40
C GLN A 552 -57.03 -3.83 -52.42
N GLY A 553 -57.29 -3.90 -51.10
CA GLY A 553 -56.29 -3.59 -50.06
C GLY A 553 -55.36 -4.77 -49.76
N ALA A 554 -54.47 -4.60 -48.78
CA ALA A 554 -53.45 -5.62 -48.46
C ALA A 554 -54.06 -6.92 -47.92
N GLY A 555 -53.71 -8.05 -48.54
CA GLY A 555 -54.09 -9.39 -48.09
C GLY A 555 -53.19 -9.88 -46.96
N SER A 556 -53.76 -10.64 -46.02
CA SER A 556 -53.00 -11.39 -45.03
C SER A 556 -52.09 -12.42 -45.71
N LYS A 557 -51.12 -12.94 -44.95
CA LYS A 557 -50.46 -14.20 -45.33
C LYS A 557 -51.50 -15.32 -45.40
N VAL A 558 -51.22 -16.38 -46.15
CA VAL A 558 -52.08 -17.58 -46.20
C VAL A 558 -51.86 -18.38 -44.91
N HIS A 559 -52.93 -18.67 -44.18
CA HIS A 559 -52.91 -19.43 -42.93
C HIS A 559 -53.46 -20.84 -43.17
N GLU A 560 -52.87 -21.84 -42.50
CA GLU A 560 -53.33 -23.22 -42.59
C GLU A 560 -54.13 -23.61 -41.35
N PHE A 561 -55.38 -24.02 -41.53
CA PHE A 561 -56.27 -24.44 -40.45
C PHE A 561 -56.89 -25.81 -40.76
N GLN A 562 -57.00 -26.68 -39.76
CA GLN A 562 -57.50 -28.06 -39.91
C GLN A 562 -58.79 -28.28 -39.10
N THR A 563 -59.82 -28.83 -39.74
CA THR A 563 -61.10 -29.25 -39.13
C THR A 563 -60.94 -30.52 -38.28
N LEU A 564 -61.85 -30.75 -37.32
CA LEU A 564 -61.82 -31.92 -36.44
C LEU A 564 -62.25 -33.21 -37.18
N SER A 565 -61.86 -34.37 -36.64
CA SER A 565 -62.23 -35.69 -37.18
C SER A 565 -63.63 -36.14 -36.75
N MET A 566 -64.27 -36.96 -37.60
CA MET A 566 -65.65 -37.40 -37.43
C MET A 566 -65.71 -38.70 -36.59
N GLU A 567 -65.30 -38.63 -35.33
CA GLU A 567 -65.57 -39.67 -34.33
C GLU A 567 -66.41 -39.08 -33.19
N GLY A 568 -67.66 -39.57 -33.08
CA GLY A 568 -68.43 -39.69 -31.84
C GLY A 568 -68.72 -38.42 -31.04
N SER A 569 -69.80 -37.72 -31.39
CA SER A 569 -70.53 -36.88 -30.42
C SER A 569 -71.31 -37.78 -29.45
N SER A 570 -70.90 -37.86 -28.18
CA SER A 570 -71.85 -37.98 -27.06
C SER A 570 -71.26 -37.56 -25.69
N ASN A 571 -71.98 -36.64 -25.05
CA ASN A 571 -72.12 -36.40 -23.61
C ASN A 571 -70.99 -35.68 -22.84
N MET A 572 -71.14 -34.38 -22.63
CA MET A 572 -71.70 -33.82 -21.38
C MET A 572 -71.48 -32.31 -21.32
N ALA A 573 -72.57 -31.56 -21.36
CA ALA A 573 -72.65 -30.29 -20.65
C ALA A 573 -73.74 -30.41 -19.58
N VAL A 574 -73.44 -29.84 -18.42
CA VAL A 574 -74.31 -29.47 -17.29
C VAL A 574 -74.26 -30.40 -16.06
N ILE A 575 -73.70 -29.79 -14.99
CA ILE A 575 -73.75 -30.04 -13.54
C ILE A 575 -72.67 -30.93 -12.89
N GLY A 576 -71.72 -30.26 -12.21
CA GLY A 576 -71.59 -30.46 -10.76
C GLY A 576 -70.29 -31.05 -10.22
N GLY A 577 -69.32 -30.18 -9.95
CA GLY A 577 -68.36 -30.37 -8.85
C GLY A 577 -67.19 -31.33 -9.09
N LEU A 578 -66.09 -31.06 -8.37
CA LEU A 578 -64.94 -31.95 -8.16
C LEU A 578 -63.89 -32.04 -9.29
N ALA A 579 -63.22 -30.91 -9.61
CA ALA A 579 -61.86 -30.99 -10.17
C ALA A 579 -60.92 -29.84 -9.74
N VAL A 580 -61.35 -28.96 -8.83
CA VAL A 580 -60.44 -28.01 -8.14
C VAL A 580 -59.73 -28.68 -6.96
N GLY A 581 -60.24 -29.83 -6.48
CA GLY A 581 -59.71 -30.53 -5.31
C GLY A 581 -58.39 -31.27 -5.51
N VAL A 582 -58.13 -31.83 -6.69
CA VAL A 582 -56.95 -32.71 -6.89
C VAL A 582 -55.67 -31.89 -7.08
N VAL A 583 -55.74 -30.75 -7.78
CA VAL A 583 -54.60 -29.84 -7.95
C VAL A 583 -54.30 -29.07 -6.65
N LEU A 584 -55.34 -28.68 -5.90
CA LEU A 584 -55.16 -28.07 -4.58
C LEU A 584 -54.61 -29.08 -3.56
N LEU A 585 -54.99 -30.36 -3.62
CA LEU A 585 -54.45 -31.42 -2.75
C LEU A 585 -52.98 -31.73 -3.05
N LEU A 586 -52.53 -31.66 -4.31
CA LEU A 586 -51.13 -31.85 -4.67
C LEU A 586 -50.24 -30.66 -4.25
N VAL A 587 -50.77 -29.43 -4.36
CA VAL A 587 -50.07 -28.21 -3.87
C VAL A 587 -50.04 -28.17 -2.33
N LEU A 588 -51.13 -28.55 -1.65
CA LEU A 588 -51.18 -28.64 -0.18
C LEU A 588 -50.33 -29.80 0.37
N ALA A 589 -50.20 -30.92 -0.34
CA ALA A 589 -49.29 -32.00 0.02
C ALA A 589 -47.81 -31.59 -0.14
N GLY A 590 -47.49 -30.82 -1.18
CA GLY A 590 -46.14 -30.23 -1.37
C GLY A 590 -45.77 -29.22 -0.28
N ILE A 591 -46.70 -28.34 0.08
CA ILE A 591 -46.53 -27.37 1.20
C ILE A 591 -46.48 -28.11 2.55
N GLY A 592 -47.28 -29.17 2.74
CA GLY A 592 -47.29 -30.02 3.93
C GLY A 592 -45.97 -30.78 4.15
N PHE A 593 -45.37 -31.31 3.08
CA PHE A 593 -44.05 -31.96 3.14
C PHE A 593 -42.93 -30.94 3.47
N PHE A 594 -43.04 -29.72 2.94
CA PHE A 594 -42.10 -28.63 3.22
C PHE A 594 -42.20 -28.12 4.67
N ILE A 595 -43.41 -28.01 5.22
CA ILE A 595 -43.66 -27.62 6.62
C ILE A 595 -43.33 -28.78 7.59
N HIS A 596 -43.55 -30.04 7.21
CA HIS A 596 -43.17 -31.20 8.03
C HIS A 596 -41.65 -31.37 8.14
N ARG A 597 -40.89 -31.09 7.06
CA ARG A 597 -39.41 -31.03 7.11
C ARG A 597 -38.91 -29.88 7.98
N ARG A 598 -39.59 -28.73 8.01
CA ARG A 598 -39.25 -27.63 8.93
C ARG A 598 -39.69 -27.88 10.39
N ARG A 599 -40.77 -28.61 10.64
CA ARG A 599 -41.26 -28.93 12.00
C ARG A 599 -40.57 -30.13 12.67
N LYS A 600 -39.90 -31.02 11.92
CA LYS A 600 -39.01 -32.05 12.52
C LYS A 600 -37.66 -31.50 13.00
N SER A 601 -37.35 -30.23 12.72
CA SER A 601 -36.18 -29.53 13.29
C SER A 601 -36.49 -28.76 14.58
N LEU A 602 -37.75 -28.71 15.04
CA LEU A 602 -38.15 -27.90 16.20
C LEU A 602 -39.07 -28.70 17.13
N ARG A 603 -38.46 -29.16 18.24
CA ARG A 603 -38.99 -29.70 19.52
C ARG A 603 -39.13 -31.21 19.69
N THR A 604 -38.08 -31.80 20.28
CA THR A 604 -38.08 -32.37 21.65
C THR A 604 -36.61 -32.27 22.14
N ARG A 605 -36.24 -31.78 23.33
CA ARG A 605 -36.78 -32.12 24.65
C ARG A 605 -36.30 -31.11 25.69
N GLN A 606 -37.25 -30.71 26.52
CA GLN A 606 -37.23 -29.82 27.68
C GLN A 606 -36.61 -30.53 28.89
N SER A 607 -35.79 -29.85 29.72
CA SER A 607 -35.84 -29.94 31.19
C SER A 607 -34.83 -29.01 31.91
N SER A 608 -35.40 -28.22 32.84
CA SER A 608 -34.92 -27.80 34.17
C SER A 608 -33.77 -26.81 34.35
N GLU A 609 -34.07 -25.80 35.20
CA GLU A 609 -33.20 -24.88 35.96
C GLU A 609 -32.76 -23.57 35.30
N ASP A 610 -33.67 -22.58 35.31
CA ASP A 610 -33.35 -21.15 35.43
C ASP A 610 -33.85 -20.65 36.80
N VAL A 611 -33.08 -20.92 37.85
CA VAL A 611 -33.08 -20.14 39.09
C VAL A 611 -31.66 -20.16 39.62
N TYR A 612 -30.76 -19.33 39.08
CA TYR A 612 -29.62 -18.72 39.79
C TYR A 612 -28.88 -17.86 38.75
N PHE A 613 -28.49 -16.64 39.13
CA PHE A 613 -27.85 -15.59 38.32
C PHE A 613 -28.75 -14.53 37.67
N SER A 614 -29.68 -14.00 38.48
CA SER A 614 -29.81 -12.55 38.57
C SER A 614 -28.70 -12.00 39.49
N LYS A 615 -27.58 -11.53 38.92
CA LYS A 615 -26.78 -10.46 39.55
C LYS A 615 -25.86 -9.78 38.52
N SER A 616 -26.27 -8.57 38.17
CA SER A 616 -25.44 -7.54 37.55
C SER A 616 -24.41 -7.08 38.58
N GLU A 617 -23.24 -7.72 38.62
CA GLU A 617 -21.99 -7.23 39.23
C GLU A 617 -20.96 -8.38 39.10
N GLN A 618 -19.75 -8.09 38.61
CA GLN A 618 -18.64 -9.03 38.32
C GLN A 618 -18.56 -9.61 36.89
N LEU A 619 -18.50 -8.74 35.86
CA LEU A 619 -17.71 -9.06 34.67
C LEU A 619 -16.30 -8.51 34.88
N LYS A 620 -15.37 -9.37 35.32
CA LYS A 620 -13.93 -9.07 35.19
C LYS A 620 -13.61 -9.03 33.68
N PRO A 621 -12.80 -8.08 33.21
CA PRO A 621 -12.43 -8.03 31.79
C PRO A 621 -11.70 -9.32 31.43
N LEU A 622 -12.19 -10.04 30.42
CA LEU A 622 -11.51 -11.19 29.86
C LEU A 622 -10.18 -10.72 29.27
N LYS A 623 -9.06 -11.16 29.87
CA LYS A 623 -7.72 -10.96 29.31
C LYS A 623 -7.58 -11.85 28.08
N THR A 624 -7.40 -11.22 26.91
CA THR A 624 -7.14 -11.87 25.62
C THR A 624 -5.72 -12.45 25.51
N TYR A 625 -4.88 -12.21 26.51
CA TYR A 625 -3.50 -12.68 26.59
C TYR A 625 -3.13 -13.06 28.03
N VAL A 626 -2.45 -14.20 28.19
CA VAL A 626 -1.98 -14.73 29.48
C VAL A 626 -0.46 -14.91 29.38
N ASP A 627 0.29 -14.04 30.04
CA ASP A 627 1.76 -14.15 30.12
C ASP A 627 2.16 -15.22 31.15
N PRO A 628 2.84 -16.31 30.76
CA PRO A 628 3.25 -17.38 31.67
C PRO A 628 4.19 -16.91 32.78
N HIS A 629 4.96 -15.83 32.58
CA HIS A 629 5.93 -15.33 33.57
C HIS A 629 5.28 -14.53 34.70
N THR A 630 3.97 -14.29 34.62
CA THR A 630 3.19 -13.60 35.66
C THR A 630 2.54 -14.56 36.67
N TYR A 631 2.76 -15.87 36.55
CA TYR A 631 2.22 -16.91 37.42
C TYR A 631 3.35 -17.71 38.09
N GLU A 632 3.29 -17.89 39.40
CA GLU A 632 4.25 -18.71 40.15
C GLU A 632 4.10 -20.22 39.88
N ASP A 633 2.90 -20.67 39.44
CA ASP A 633 2.62 -22.06 39.04
C ASP A 633 2.18 -22.14 37.56
N PRO A 634 2.95 -22.81 36.68
CA PRO A 634 2.64 -22.97 35.26
C PRO A 634 1.29 -23.65 34.99
N ASN A 635 0.84 -24.55 35.87
CA ASN A 635 -0.42 -25.27 35.66
C ASN A 635 -1.64 -24.35 35.79
N GLN A 636 -1.52 -23.28 36.59
CA GLN A 636 -2.58 -22.31 36.80
C GLN A 636 -2.72 -21.35 35.61
N ALA A 637 -1.60 -21.03 34.93
CA ALA A 637 -1.60 -20.28 33.68
C ALA A 637 -2.28 -21.07 32.56
N VAL A 638 -2.00 -22.37 32.46
CA VAL A 638 -2.63 -23.28 31.49
C VAL A 638 -4.14 -23.39 31.75
N LEU A 639 -4.56 -23.52 33.02
CA LEU A 639 -5.99 -23.64 33.37
C LEU A 639 -6.82 -22.40 33.01
N LYS A 640 -6.23 -21.20 33.10
CA LYS A 640 -6.89 -19.96 32.66
C LYS A 640 -6.90 -19.81 31.15
N PHE A 641 -5.85 -20.28 30.47
CA PHE A 641 -5.77 -20.28 29.02
C PHE A 641 -6.79 -21.25 28.38
N THR A 642 -7.06 -22.39 29.03
CA THR A 642 -7.95 -23.45 28.51
C THR A 642 -9.43 -23.26 28.86
N THR A 643 -9.82 -22.15 29.52
CA THR A 643 -11.25 -21.88 29.75
C THR A 643 -11.97 -21.59 28.44
N GLU A 644 -12.79 -22.56 27.99
CA GLU A 644 -13.56 -22.52 26.75
C GLU A 644 -14.62 -21.39 26.79
N ILE A 645 -14.62 -20.52 25.77
CA ILE A 645 -15.67 -19.51 25.59
C ILE A 645 -16.93 -20.20 25.09
N HIS A 646 -17.99 -20.22 25.90
CA HIS A 646 -19.24 -20.88 25.52
C HIS A 646 -19.92 -20.18 24.32
N PRO A 647 -20.48 -20.90 23.33
CA PRO A 647 -21.02 -20.32 22.10
C PRO A 647 -22.13 -19.28 22.30
N SER A 648 -22.85 -19.33 23.43
CA SER A 648 -23.89 -18.36 23.80
C SER A 648 -23.35 -16.97 24.14
N CYS A 649 -22.05 -16.83 24.39
CA CYS A 649 -21.38 -15.56 24.67
C CYS A 649 -20.85 -14.88 23.39
N VAL A 650 -21.03 -15.49 22.22
CA VAL A 650 -20.55 -14.99 20.92
C VAL A 650 -21.71 -14.39 20.14
N THR A 651 -21.76 -13.06 20.03
CA THR A 651 -22.76 -12.35 19.22
C THR A 651 -22.13 -11.70 18.00
N ARG A 652 -22.66 -12.00 16.82
CA ARG A 652 -22.19 -11.45 15.53
C ARG A 652 -22.62 -9.99 15.37
N GLN A 653 -21.71 -9.05 15.56
CA GLN A 653 -22.00 -7.60 15.42
C GLN A 653 -21.86 -7.06 13.99
N LYS A 654 -20.90 -7.55 13.19
CA LYS A 654 -20.67 -7.10 11.80
C LYS A 654 -19.95 -8.19 11.00
N VAL A 655 -20.15 -8.22 9.67
CA VAL A 655 -19.39 -9.07 8.74
C VAL A 655 -18.43 -8.18 7.95
N ILE A 656 -17.14 -8.49 7.97
CA ILE A 656 -16.10 -7.79 7.21
C ILE A 656 -15.46 -8.82 6.27
N GLY A 657 -15.50 -8.54 4.96
CA GLY A 657 -14.68 -9.20 3.92
C GLY A 657 -15.15 -10.59 3.49
N ALA A 658 -15.81 -10.66 2.34
CA ALA A 658 -15.73 -11.82 1.47
C ALA A 658 -14.49 -11.62 0.57
N ASP A 659 -13.63 -12.63 0.53
CA ASP A 659 -12.38 -12.76 -0.23
C ASP A 659 -11.08 -12.15 0.35
N LYS A 660 -10.12 -13.09 0.51
CA LYS A 660 -8.72 -13.04 1.00
C LYS A 660 -8.52 -12.89 2.52
N PRO A 661 -7.73 -13.78 3.15
CA PRO A 661 -7.44 -13.71 4.58
C PRO A 661 -6.41 -12.61 4.86
N MET A 662 -6.80 -11.62 5.65
CA MET A 662 -5.85 -10.72 6.32
C MET A 662 -6.36 -10.44 7.74
N MET A 663 -5.75 -11.10 8.73
CA MET A 663 -5.80 -10.80 10.17
C MET A 663 -4.90 -11.84 10.90
N ILE A 664 -3.98 -11.56 11.82
CA ILE A 664 -3.67 -10.40 12.69
C ILE A 664 -2.15 -10.43 12.92
N ILE A 665 -1.40 -9.41 12.50
CA ILE A 665 -0.19 -8.92 13.19
C ILE A 665 -0.19 -7.40 13.01
N THR A 666 -1.06 -6.71 13.74
CA THR A 666 -1.04 -5.23 13.84
C THR A 666 -0.39 -4.76 15.13
N GLU A 667 0.12 -5.67 15.97
CA GLU A 667 0.87 -5.33 17.20
C GLU A 667 2.39 -5.45 17.07
N TYR A 668 2.93 -5.82 15.91
CA TYR A 668 4.38 -5.81 15.64
C TYR A 668 4.63 -5.25 14.23
N MET A 669 4.54 -3.94 14.09
CA MET A 669 4.96 -3.22 12.89
C MET A 669 5.94 -2.11 13.26
N GLU A 670 7.08 -2.49 13.85
CA GLU A 670 8.29 -1.65 13.85
C GLU A 670 9.10 -1.93 12.57
N ASN A 671 9.58 -0.87 11.91
CA ASN A 671 10.70 -0.89 10.95
C ASN A 671 10.47 -1.52 9.55
N GLY A 672 9.57 -0.95 8.74
CA GLY A 672 9.69 -1.00 7.26
C GLY A 672 9.41 -2.35 6.58
N ALA A 673 8.44 -3.14 7.04
CA ALA A 673 8.29 -4.54 6.65
C ALA A 673 7.26 -4.87 5.55
N LEU A 674 6.71 -3.94 4.75
CA LEU A 674 5.77 -4.33 3.68
C LEU A 674 6.48 -5.16 2.58
N ASP A 675 7.66 -4.73 2.15
CA ASP A 675 8.49 -5.49 1.20
C ASP A 675 8.96 -6.82 1.81
N LYS A 676 9.32 -6.81 3.11
CA LYS A 676 9.70 -8.02 3.84
C LYS A 676 8.53 -9.01 3.95
N PHE A 677 7.32 -8.52 4.21
CA PHE A 677 6.08 -9.30 4.28
C PHE A 677 5.69 -9.87 2.91
N LEU A 678 5.76 -9.07 1.85
CA LEU A 678 5.49 -9.53 0.48
C LEU A 678 6.51 -10.58 0.02
N ARG A 679 7.79 -10.44 0.39
CA ARG A 679 8.83 -11.47 0.16
C ARG A 679 8.57 -12.74 0.95
N VAL A 680 8.11 -12.65 2.20
CA VAL A 680 7.74 -13.81 3.02
C VAL A 680 6.52 -14.53 2.44
N MET A 681 5.49 -13.78 2.02
CA MET A 681 4.29 -14.35 1.38
C MET A 681 4.62 -15.03 0.04
N LYS A 682 5.51 -14.42 -0.75
CA LYS A 682 6.03 -15.03 -1.97
C LYS A 682 6.81 -16.32 -1.66
N ALA A 683 7.71 -16.30 -0.68
CA ALA A 683 8.47 -17.49 -0.27
C ALA A 683 7.55 -18.64 0.21
N ILE A 684 6.51 -18.35 0.99
CA ILE A 684 5.54 -19.36 1.47
C ILE A 684 4.77 -19.99 0.31
N ASN A 685 4.37 -19.19 -0.70
CA ASN A 685 3.71 -19.66 -1.92
C ASN A 685 4.65 -20.47 -2.82
N ASP A 686 5.94 -20.13 -2.85
CA ASP A 686 7.00 -20.86 -3.56
C ASP A 686 7.44 -22.15 -2.82
N GLY A 687 6.75 -22.51 -1.73
CA GLY A 687 6.95 -23.76 -1.00
C GLY A 687 7.89 -23.69 0.20
N PHE A 688 8.39 -22.49 0.56
CA PHE A 688 9.28 -22.31 1.70
C PHE A 688 8.60 -22.65 3.03
N ARG A 689 9.29 -23.41 3.89
CA ARG A 689 8.85 -23.77 5.24
C ARG A 689 10.04 -23.61 6.20
N LEU A 690 9.76 -23.29 7.46
CA LEU A 690 10.78 -23.15 8.51
C LEU A 690 11.65 -24.43 8.56
N PRO A 691 12.99 -24.30 8.63
CA PRO A 691 13.88 -25.45 8.74
C PRO A 691 13.61 -26.21 10.06
N THR A 692 14.01 -27.48 10.07
CA THR A 692 13.94 -28.33 11.27
C THR A 692 14.63 -27.64 12.45
N PRO A 693 13.93 -27.48 13.59
CA PRO A 693 14.57 -27.01 14.82
C PRO A 693 15.72 -27.94 15.20
N MET A 694 16.79 -27.37 15.75
CA MET A 694 17.96 -28.14 16.20
C MET A 694 17.55 -29.25 17.16
N ASP A 695 18.07 -30.45 16.91
CA ASP A 695 17.83 -31.66 17.71
C ASP A 695 16.35 -32.11 17.76
N CYS A 696 15.54 -31.74 16.76
CA CYS A 696 14.15 -32.19 16.65
C CYS A 696 14.03 -33.64 16.12
N PRO A 697 13.30 -34.53 16.82
CA PRO A 697 12.95 -35.86 16.31
C PRO A 697 12.18 -35.80 14.99
N SER A 698 12.50 -36.69 14.06
CA SER A 698 11.89 -36.79 12.73
C SER A 698 10.37 -36.95 12.79
N ALA A 699 9.89 -37.78 13.72
CA ALA A 699 8.46 -38.00 13.91
C ALA A 699 7.69 -36.74 14.34
N ILE A 700 8.30 -35.88 15.16
CA ILE A 700 7.69 -34.61 15.60
C ILE A 700 7.69 -33.60 14.46
N TYR A 701 8.80 -33.52 13.71
CA TYR A 701 8.89 -32.60 12.58
C TYR A 701 7.88 -32.96 11.47
N GLN A 702 7.69 -34.25 11.18
CA GLN A 702 6.69 -34.69 10.21
C GLN A 702 5.26 -34.32 10.64
N LEU A 703 4.94 -34.43 11.92
CA LEU A 703 3.65 -33.98 12.45
C LEU A 703 3.45 -32.46 12.29
N MET A 704 4.50 -31.66 12.53
CA MET A 704 4.47 -30.21 12.29
C MET A 704 4.21 -29.90 10.80
N MET A 705 4.86 -30.61 9.88
CA MET A 705 4.69 -30.43 8.43
C MET A 705 3.27 -30.82 7.96
N GLN A 706 2.68 -31.86 8.54
CA GLN A 706 1.28 -32.23 8.26
C GLN A 706 0.28 -31.16 8.71
N CYS A 707 0.55 -30.46 9.83
CA CYS A 707 -0.26 -29.33 10.27
C CYS A 707 -0.16 -28.11 9.34
N TRP A 708 0.84 -28.08 8.46
CA TRP A 708 1.16 -26.99 7.54
C TRP A 708 0.84 -27.30 6.07
N GLN A 709 -0.01 -28.30 5.80
CA GLN A 709 -0.54 -28.58 4.47
C GLN A 709 -1.29 -27.37 3.90
N GLN A 710 -1.11 -27.08 2.60
CA GLN A 710 -1.74 -25.91 1.96
C GLN A 710 -3.27 -26.01 1.97
N GLU A 711 -3.81 -27.19 1.64
CA GLU A 711 -5.24 -27.48 1.71
C GLU A 711 -5.69 -27.74 3.16
N ARG A 712 -6.62 -26.93 3.67
CA ARG A 712 -7.19 -27.08 5.03
C ARG A 712 -7.74 -28.48 5.30
N ALA A 713 -8.34 -29.11 4.29
CA ALA A 713 -8.95 -30.43 4.42
C ALA A 713 -7.94 -31.57 4.65
N ARG A 714 -6.66 -31.35 4.31
CA ARG A 714 -5.57 -32.34 4.47
C ARG A 714 -4.80 -32.22 5.78
N ARG A 715 -5.09 -31.20 6.60
CA ARG A 715 -4.45 -31.02 7.91
C ARG A 715 -5.10 -31.98 8.91
N PRO A 716 -4.31 -32.60 9.82
CA PRO A 716 -4.85 -33.46 10.86
C PRO A 716 -5.78 -32.68 11.79
N LYS A 717 -6.87 -33.30 12.24
CA LYS A 717 -7.74 -32.68 13.26
C LYS A 717 -7.08 -32.79 14.62
N PHE A 718 -7.53 -31.97 15.56
CA PHE A 718 -6.96 -31.96 16.92
C PHE A 718 -6.95 -33.35 17.58
N ALA A 719 -8.01 -34.14 17.40
CA ALA A 719 -8.07 -35.52 17.90
C ALA A 719 -6.99 -36.43 17.29
N ASP A 720 -6.65 -36.24 16.01
CA ASP A 720 -5.61 -37.01 15.32
C ASP A 720 -4.22 -36.64 15.85
N ILE A 721 -3.96 -35.35 16.08
CA ILE A 721 -2.71 -34.84 16.64
C ILE A 721 -2.47 -35.43 18.04
N VAL A 722 -3.49 -35.39 18.90
CA VAL A 722 -3.41 -35.94 20.26
C VAL A 722 -3.15 -37.46 20.21
N SER A 723 -3.82 -38.19 19.32
CA SER A 723 -3.61 -39.63 19.13
C SER A 723 -2.19 -39.96 18.65
N ILE A 724 -1.62 -39.15 17.76
CA ILE A 724 -0.24 -39.31 17.27
C ILE A 724 0.78 -39.04 18.39
N LEU A 725 0.61 -37.95 19.15
CA LEU A 725 1.50 -37.62 20.26
C LEU A 725 1.45 -38.69 21.36
N ASP A 726 0.26 -39.20 21.68
CA ASP A 726 0.06 -40.24 22.69
C ASP A 726 0.68 -41.59 22.24
N LYS A 727 0.73 -41.86 20.92
CA LYS A 727 1.51 -43.00 20.37
C LYS A 727 3.03 -42.79 20.45
N LEU A 728 3.52 -41.57 20.23
CA LEU A 728 4.95 -41.24 20.34
C LEU A 728 5.45 -41.32 21.79
N ILE A 729 4.64 -40.87 22.76
CA ILE A 729 4.95 -40.97 24.19
C ILE A 729 5.04 -42.44 24.63
N ARG A 730 4.19 -43.32 24.08
CA ARG A 730 4.21 -44.76 24.37
C ARG A 730 5.34 -45.54 23.67
N ALA A 731 6.06 -44.94 22.72
CA ALA A 731 7.13 -45.56 21.95
C ALA A 731 8.38 -44.64 21.83
N PRO A 732 9.13 -44.41 22.91
CA PRO A 732 10.22 -43.41 22.97
C PRO A 732 11.39 -43.68 21.99
N GLU A 733 11.56 -44.93 21.54
CA GLU A 733 12.55 -45.28 20.51
C GLU A 733 12.30 -44.57 19.16
N SER A 734 11.04 -44.24 18.86
CA SER A 734 10.66 -43.52 17.63
C SER A 734 11.08 -42.04 17.61
N LEU A 735 11.54 -41.51 18.76
CA LEU A 735 12.02 -40.14 18.90
C LEU A 735 13.55 -40.02 18.79
N LYS A 736 14.28 -41.14 18.67
CA LYS A 736 15.75 -41.13 18.57
C LYS A 736 16.25 -40.76 17.17
N THR A 737 15.46 -41.01 16.13
CA THR A 737 15.77 -40.64 14.75
C THR A 737 15.50 -39.15 14.54
N LEU A 738 16.55 -38.37 14.34
CA LEU A 738 16.47 -36.93 14.08
C LEU A 738 16.01 -36.64 12.64
N ALA A 739 15.30 -35.54 12.45
CA ALA A 739 14.87 -35.09 11.12
C ALA A 739 16.08 -34.71 10.27
N ASP A 740 16.11 -35.16 9.00
CA ASP A 740 17.20 -34.82 8.08
C ASP A 740 17.16 -33.33 7.70
N PHE A 741 18.32 -32.70 7.60
CA PHE A 741 18.47 -31.25 7.47
C PHE A 741 18.81 -30.90 6.01
N ASP A 742 17.93 -30.19 5.29
CA ASP A 742 18.21 -29.72 3.93
C ASP A 742 19.10 -28.45 3.98
N PRO A 743 20.38 -28.52 3.56
CA PRO A 743 21.29 -27.38 3.61
C PRO A 743 20.92 -26.25 2.63
N ARG A 744 20.07 -26.52 1.62
CA ARG A 744 19.70 -25.53 0.59
C ARG A 744 18.73 -24.47 1.11
N VAL A 745 18.02 -24.75 2.21
CA VAL A 745 16.97 -23.89 2.78
C VAL A 745 17.51 -22.92 3.84
N SER A 746 18.69 -23.19 4.42
CA SER A 746 19.28 -22.39 5.51
C SER A 746 20.36 -21.39 5.06
N ILE A 747 20.81 -21.43 3.80
CA ILE A 747 21.86 -20.54 3.29
C ILE A 747 21.26 -19.53 2.32
N ARG A 748 20.39 -18.63 2.78
CA ARG A 748 20.24 -17.30 2.17
C ARG A 748 19.96 -16.25 3.24
N LEU A 749 21.04 -15.82 3.91
CA LEU A 749 21.47 -14.44 4.25
C LEU A 749 22.27 -14.41 5.58
N PRO A 750 23.42 -13.72 5.71
CA PRO A 750 24.17 -12.93 4.72
C PRO A 750 25.30 -13.75 4.07
N SER A 751 25.49 -13.46 2.78
CA SER A 751 26.62 -13.76 1.90
C SER A 751 27.68 -14.77 2.40
N THR A 752 27.67 -15.99 1.84
CA THR A 752 28.86 -16.86 1.82
C THR A 752 29.92 -16.37 0.82
N SER A 753 29.65 -15.26 0.14
CA SER A 753 30.62 -14.47 -0.62
C SER A 753 30.91 -13.18 0.15
N GLY A 754 32.12 -12.64 0.06
CA GLY A 754 32.37 -11.26 0.46
C GLY A 754 31.42 -10.30 -0.27
N SER A 755 31.48 -9.00 0.08
CA SER A 755 30.72 -7.96 -0.62
C SER A 755 30.82 -8.17 -2.13
N GLU A 756 29.66 -8.31 -2.80
CA GLU A 756 29.52 -8.47 -4.26
C GLU A 756 29.84 -9.85 -4.88
N GLY A 757 29.69 -10.96 -4.16
CA GLY A 757 29.76 -12.28 -4.83
C GLY A 757 31.19 -12.82 -5.03
N VAL A 758 32.19 -12.18 -4.42
CA VAL A 758 33.60 -12.58 -4.49
C VAL A 758 33.90 -13.60 -3.37
N PRO A 759 34.64 -14.70 -3.63
CA PRO A 759 35.05 -15.64 -2.57
C PRO A 759 35.93 -14.96 -1.51
N PHE A 760 35.83 -15.41 -0.25
CA PHE A 760 36.62 -14.86 0.88
C PHE A 760 38.12 -15.01 0.60
N ARG A 761 38.89 -13.93 0.78
CA ARG A 761 40.32 -13.90 0.42
C ARG A 761 41.24 -14.40 1.53
N THR A 762 40.77 -14.38 2.78
CA THR A 762 41.53 -14.85 3.94
C THR A 762 40.65 -15.64 4.93
N VAL A 763 41.29 -16.49 5.74
CA VAL A 763 40.61 -17.27 6.78
C VAL A 763 40.04 -16.38 7.88
N SER A 764 40.69 -15.26 8.18
CA SER A 764 40.23 -14.28 9.18
C SER A 764 38.91 -13.61 8.78
N GLU A 765 38.80 -13.18 7.51
CA GLU A 765 37.60 -12.56 6.96
C GLU A 765 36.42 -13.55 6.92
N TRP A 766 36.68 -14.81 6.57
CA TRP A 766 35.69 -15.87 6.62
C TRP A 766 35.20 -16.13 8.06
N LEU A 767 36.12 -16.27 9.02
CA LEU A 767 35.75 -16.49 10.43
C LEU A 767 34.98 -15.30 11.01
N GLU A 768 35.32 -14.07 10.66
CA GLU A 768 34.60 -12.86 11.05
C GLU A 768 33.16 -12.85 10.49
N SER A 769 32.97 -13.25 9.22
CA SER A 769 31.64 -13.34 8.59
C SER A 769 30.68 -14.30 9.32
N ILE A 770 31.22 -15.38 9.89
CA ILE A 770 30.45 -16.34 10.69
C ILE A 770 30.52 -16.06 12.20
N LYS A 771 31.02 -14.89 12.62
CA LYS A 771 31.21 -14.48 14.03
C LYS A 771 32.01 -15.49 14.87
N MET A 772 33.11 -15.99 14.30
CA MET A 772 34.05 -16.95 14.89
C MET A 772 35.50 -16.44 14.88
N GLN A 773 35.71 -15.11 14.83
CA GLN A 773 37.03 -14.45 14.79
C GLN A 773 37.96 -14.81 15.96
N GLN A 774 37.40 -15.24 17.09
CA GLN A 774 38.16 -15.71 18.26
C GLN A 774 39.00 -16.97 17.98
N TYR A 775 38.72 -17.71 16.89
CA TYR A 775 39.48 -18.90 16.50
C TYR A 775 40.54 -18.62 15.44
N THR A 776 40.70 -17.37 14.99
CA THR A 776 41.65 -17.02 13.91
C THR A 776 43.07 -17.50 14.20
N GLU A 777 43.60 -17.19 15.39
CA GLU A 777 44.94 -17.63 15.82
C GLU A 777 45.05 -19.16 15.89
N HIS A 778 43.98 -19.85 16.28
CA HIS A 778 43.95 -21.32 16.33
C HIS A 778 44.01 -21.97 14.94
N PHE A 779 43.35 -21.38 13.94
CA PHE A 779 43.42 -21.84 12.55
C PHE A 779 44.79 -21.55 11.92
N LEU A 780 45.35 -20.36 12.16
CA LEU A 780 46.67 -19.97 11.65
C LEU A 780 47.79 -20.83 12.26
N ALA A 781 47.77 -21.05 13.58
CA ALA A 781 48.75 -21.89 14.28
C ALA A 781 48.69 -23.37 13.84
N ALA A 782 47.52 -23.85 13.41
CA ALA A 782 47.34 -25.21 12.89
C ALA A 782 47.68 -25.35 11.38
N GLY A 783 48.15 -24.29 10.73
CA GLY A 783 48.58 -24.31 9.33
C GLY A 783 47.46 -24.11 8.29
N TYR A 784 46.25 -23.73 8.73
CA TYR A 784 45.12 -23.38 7.86
C TYR A 784 45.16 -21.88 7.51
N THR A 785 46.15 -21.50 6.70
CA THR A 785 46.40 -20.09 6.32
C THR A 785 45.70 -19.64 5.03
N ALA A 786 45.06 -20.58 4.31
CA ALA A 786 44.41 -20.34 3.02
C ALA A 786 43.04 -21.03 2.97
N ILE A 787 42.07 -20.42 2.27
CA ILE A 787 40.67 -20.89 2.27
C ILE A 787 40.55 -22.27 1.60
N GLU A 788 41.41 -22.59 0.64
CA GLU A 788 41.44 -23.88 -0.07
C GLU A 788 41.77 -25.04 0.88
N LYS A 789 42.68 -24.81 1.84
CA LYS A 789 43.02 -25.79 2.88
C LYS A 789 41.89 -25.95 3.90
N VAL A 790 41.21 -24.86 4.22
CA VAL A 790 40.06 -24.83 5.13
C VAL A 790 38.89 -25.62 4.54
N VAL A 791 38.63 -25.48 3.24
CA VAL A 791 37.60 -26.23 2.52
C VAL A 791 37.81 -27.74 2.59
N GLN A 792 39.04 -28.22 2.74
CA GLN A 792 39.33 -29.67 2.85
C GLN A 792 39.20 -30.23 4.27
N MET A 793 38.89 -29.40 5.26
CA MET A 793 38.79 -29.82 6.66
C MET A 793 37.62 -30.78 6.92
N THR A 794 37.86 -31.69 7.85
CA THR A 794 36.87 -32.60 8.44
C THR A 794 36.41 -32.11 9.81
N ASN A 795 35.28 -32.64 10.30
CA ASN A 795 34.77 -32.30 11.64
C ASN A 795 35.76 -32.65 12.77
N ASP A 796 36.62 -33.64 12.56
CA ASP A 796 37.65 -34.02 13.55
C ASP A 796 38.85 -33.06 13.52
N ASP A 797 39.13 -32.40 12.40
CA ASP A 797 40.14 -31.34 12.32
C ASP A 797 39.71 -30.10 13.12
N ILE A 798 38.43 -29.73 13.05
CA ILE A 798 37.85 -28.61 13.82
C ILE A 798 38.02 -28.83 15.34
N LYS A 799 37.90 -30.09 15.79
CA LYS A 799 38.14 -30.45 17.20
C LYS A 799 39.62 -30.36 17.56
N ARG A 800 40.51 -30.82 16.66
CA ARG A 800 41.96 -30.83 16.87
C ARG A 800 42.58 -29.43 16.98
N ILE A 801 42.04 -28.45 16.28
CA ILE A 801 42.51 -27.05 16.34
C ILE A 801 42.09 -26.29 17.60
N GLY A 802 41.29 -26.91 18.50
CA GLY A 802 40.93 -26.32 19.79
C GLY A 802 39.51 -25.76 19.91
N VAL A 803 38.65 -25.94 18.90
CA VAL A 803 37.23 -25.57 19.00
C VAL A 803 36.49 -26.63 19.81
N ARG A 804 36.32 -26.41 21.13
CA ARG A 804 35.70 -27.39 22.05
C ARG A 804 34.18 -27.29 22.17
N LEU A 805 33.60 -26.12 21.85
CA LEU A 805 32.17 -25.87 21.99
C LEU A 805 31.39 -26.52 20.83
N PRO A 806 30.41 -27.43 21.10
CA PRO A 806 29.68 -28.14 20.05
C PRO A 806 28.92 -27.21 19.08
N GLY A 807 28.38 -26.09 19.58
CA GLY A 807 27.72 -25.09 18.75
C GLY A 807 28.67 -24.39 17.78
N HIS A 808 29.91 -24.12 18.20
CA HIS A 808 30.92 -23.50 17.35
C HIS A 808 31.46 -24.50 16.31
N GLN A 809 31.66 -25.76 16.71
CA GLN A 809 32.02 -26.84 15.78
C GLN A 809 30.99 -26.99 14.67
N LYS A 810 29.70 -27.04 15.02
CA LYS A 810 28.60 -27.13 14.04
C LYS A 810 28.57 -25.90 13.12
N ARG A 811 28.68 -24.68 13.66
CA ARG A 811 28.64 -23.44 12.87
C ARG A 811 29.79 -23.33 11.86
N ILE A 812 31.00 -23.71 12.25
CA ILE A 812 32.17 -23.78 11.37
C ILE A 812 31.97 -24.89 10.32
N ALA A 813 31.53 -26.09 10.72
CA ALA A 813 31.29 -27.21 9.83
C ALA A 813 30.23 -26.91 8.74
N TYR A 814 29.15 -26.19 9.10
CA TYR A 814 28.12 -25.79 8.13
C TYR A 814 28.62 -24.72 7.15
N SER A 815 29.46 -23.79 7.62
CA SER A 815 30.07 -22.80 6.73
C SER A 815 31.06 -23.44 5.74
N LEU A 816 31.79 -24.47 6.16
CA LEU A 816 32.66 -25.26 5.29
C LEU A 816 31.90 -25.96 4.16
N LEU A 817 30.67 -26.43 4.41
CA LEU A 817 29.82 -27.02 3.38
C LEU A 817 29.41 -25.98 2.32
N GLY A 818 29.10 -24.75 2.75
CA GLY A 818 28.80 -23.63 1.83
C GLY A 818 30.01 -23.21 0.98
N LEU A 819 31.21 -23.22 1.56
CA LEU A 819 32.45 -22.96 0.82
C LEU A 819 32.77 -24.07 -0.20
N LYS A 820 32.54 -25.35 0.14
CA LYS A 820 32.71 -26.49 -0.79
C LYS A 820 31.81 -26.36 -2.02
N ASP A 821 30.58 -25.89 -1.84
CA ASP A 821 29.62 -25.71 -2.94
C ASP A 821 30.01 -24.56 -3.89
N GLN A 822 30.60 -23.48 -3.35
CA GLN A 822 31.15 -22.36 -4.14
C GLN A 822 32.38 -22.75 -4.96
N VAL A 823 33.32 -23.51 -4.37
CA VAL A 823 34.52 -23.98 -5.09
C VAL A 823 34.15 -24.93 -6.24
N ASN A 824 33.10 -25.74 -6.08
CA ASN A 824 32.61 -26.63 -7.13
C ASN A 824 31.83 -25.92 -8.27
N THR A 825 31.28 -24.72 -8.03
CA THR A 825 30.48 -23.98 -9.02
C THR A 825 31.29 -22.98 -9.85
N VAL A 826 32.47 -22.55 -9.38
CA VAL A 826 33.32 -21.56 -10.08
C VAL A 826 34.36 -22.20 -11.02
N GLY A 827 34.52 -23.53 -11.02
CA GLY A 827 35.34 -24.22 -12.03
C GLY A 827 36.79 -23.72 -12.08
N ILE A 828 37.49 -23.75 -10.94
CA ILE A 828 38.96 -23.63 -10.93
C ILE A 828 39.51 -25.05 -10.90
N PRO A 829 40.33 -25.47 -11.88
CA PRO A 829 40.90 -26.82 -11.89
C PRO A 829 41.90 -26.97 -10.73
N ILE A 830 41.87 -28.15 -10.11
CA ILE A 830 42.89 -28.64 -9.16
C ILE A 830 44.19 -28.91 -9.91
#